data_AF-A0A7C0TPY2-F1
#
_entry.id   AF-A0A7C0TPY2-F1
#
_cell.length_a   1.000
_cell.length_b   1.000
_cell.length_c   1.000
_cell.angle_alpha   90.00
_cell.angle_beta   90.00
_cell.angle_gamma   90.00
#
_symmetry.space_group_name_H-M   'P 1'
#
loop_
_entity.id
_entity.type
_entity.pdbx_description
1 polymer ?
#
loop_
_entity_poly.entity_id
_entity_poly.type
_entity_poly.pdbx_seq_one_letter_code
_entity_poly.pdbx_strand_id
1 'polypeptide(L)'
;ILPPAARIWLAREATGFTLSFGFPPDAELDNWLSSGLSNSGDEVVLRDKNMQVQDAVVYEEGNTDIVGWSGAAVRPYGVGRSEGQILYRIPDEATGLPVTDTDGAADWIQYTGDVLYGRRLLYPGWDLDPLFWPLTATEAATVVVGIAPDNAFQVVSHTLMQAQRTISVEVYSLRNPAIVALLAQKAAEGIQVTVLLEGQQAMVSHTAPEWQQELWACQQIEAAGGACWFMVHETASDIFNRYDYLHAKFIVVDNEWLVIGSQNLTDGSLPADDKSNGTYGSRGVVAATNAPSVVARAAQVFALDLDPEHHTDIRRWDGGQVGAYGLPDPAYTPVVTTPDWVTSTVRFPIPLTTHGSWGFELFTAPEAALRSSDALLGLVRQAGAGDTVYVEQMYEYVDWGDNPQDDPNVRLEAYIAAARRGARVRILLNGVTFGEPFAQTANTATVAYVHQTASEENLDLEAALGDPTAYGIHNKMVLVWREESGGCAHIGSINGSEGSSKINREMALQVCADPVYAYLASLFESDWWLARPVFLPLVMRDYAPPAPPVDYIVISEVMYRPGGQTSGNREWVELYNPTSQSFDLSGWYLGDAASVGEYGAGMYRFPDETSLAAGGVLVIAQQAADFEGVSGFLQPDFEFLIDPGRDDLAVPNMLPADSWDGFGFILGDAGDKVILRDAAGVDVDSVVYGTGVYGKIIPHPGGADYGWSLERRPPYYDNDDCSQDFTLRYPATPGSISAAE
;
A
#
# COMPACT_ATOMS: atom_id res chain seq x y z
N ILE A 1 10.05 7.57 50.00
CA ILE A 1 11.46 7.63 49.55
C ILE A 1 11.46 7.02 48.16
N LEU A 2 11.84 7.78 47.14
CA LEU A 2 11.95 7.28 45.78
C LEU A 2 13.30 6.55 45.63
N PRO A 3 13.33 5.23 45.34
CA PRO A 3 14.58 4.52 45.08
C PRO A 3 15.30 5.06 43.83
N PRO A 4 16.62 4.83 43.70
CA PRO A 4 17.31 5.07 42.43
C PRO A 4 16.63 4.32 41.27
N ALA A 5 16.52 4.97 40.11
CA ALA A 5 15.87 4.45 38.90
C ALA A 5 14.37 4.10 39.06
N ALA A 6 13.72 4.53 40.14
CA ALA A 6 12.28 4.42 40.30
C ALA A 6 11.57 5.68 39.80
N ARG A 7 10.30 5.52 39.43
CA ARG A 7 9.39 6.59 39.02
C ARG A 7 8.15 6.60 39.92
N ILE A 8 7.50 7.74 39.99
CA ILE A 8 6.16 7.90 40.57
C ILE A 8 5.31 8.75 39.65
N TRP A 9 4.03 8.43 39.58
CA TRP A 9 3.01 9.18 38.83
C TRP A 9 2.22 10.07 39.78
N LEU A 10 2.23 11.36 39.48
CA LEU A 10 1.46 12.37 40.20
C LEU A 10 0.38 12.89 39.26
N ALA A 11 -0.88 12.78 39.65
CA ALA A 11 -2.01 13.23 38.84
C ALA A 11 -2.82 14.30 39.55
N ARG A 12 -3.48 15.15 38.75
CA ARG A 12 -4.48 16.11 39.25
C ARG A 12 -5.78 15.40 39.65
N GLU A 13 -6.21 14.42 38.86
CA GLU A 13 -7.42 13.63 39.09
C GLU A 13 -7.10 12.16 38.79
N ALA A 14 -7.23 11.29 39.78
CA ALA A 14 -6.88 9.88 39.61
C ALA A 14 -7.78 9.17 38.61
N THR A 15 -9.07 9.52 38.54
CA THR A 15 -10.03 8.92 37.60
C THR A 15 -9.64 9.20 36.15
N GLY A 16 -9.41 10.47 35.79
CA GLY A 16 -9.01 10.85 34.44
C GLY A 16 -7.67 10.23 34.04
N PHE A 17 -6.69 10.22 34.96
CA PHE A 17 -5.41 9.55 34.73
C PHE A 17 -5.59 8.05 34.43
N THR A 18 -6.38 7.35 35.27
CA THR A 18 -6.61 5.91 35.09
C THR A 18 -7.29 5.60 33.76
N LEU A 19 -8.23 6.45 33.31
CA LEU A 19 -8.90 6.28 32.03
C LEU A 19 -7.94 6.43 30.84
N SER A 20 -6.93 7.31 30.92
CA SER A 20 -5.99 7.55 29.82
C SER A 20 -4.79 6.59 29.82
N PHE A 21 -4.35 6.14 31.00
CA PHE A 21 -3.13 5.33 31.16
C PHE A 21 -3.40 3.86 31.47
N GLY A 22 -4.63 3.51 31.86
CA GLY A 22 -4.99 2.15 32.22
C GLY A 22 -4.58 1.72 33.64
N PHE A 23 -3.96 2.59 34.43
CA PHE A 23 -3.58 2.29 35.82
C PHE A 23 -3.68 3.54 36.70
N PRO A 24 -3.90 3.40 38.04
CA PRO A 24 -4.02 4.53 38.93
C PRO A 24 -2.66 5.22 39.17
N PRO A 25 -2.65 6.55 39.40
CA PRO A 25 -1.42 7.26 39.77
C PRO A 25 -0.97 6.88 41.19
N ASP A 26 0.31 7.11 41.50
CA ASP A 26 0.85 6.89 42.85
C ASP A 26 0.32 7.90 43.87
N ALA A 27 -0.03 9.11 43.42
CA ALA A 27 -0.68 10.12 44.25
C ALA A 27 -1.55 11.08 43.41
N GLU A 28 -2.70 11.45 43.98
CA GLU A 28 -3.51 12.59 43.53
C GLU A 28 -3.08 13.85 44.29
N LEU A 29 -2.88 14.95 43.56
CA LEU A 29 -2.39 16.20 44.12
C LEU A 29 -3.54 17.13 44.55
N ASP A 30 -3.86 17.12 45.84
CA ASP A 30 -4.86 17.99 46.45
C ASP A 30 -4.61 19.49 46.16
N ASN A 31 -5.59 20.18 45.57
CA ASN A 31 -5.51 21.60 45.20
C ASN A 31 -4.37 21.96 44.23
N TRP A 32 -3.85 20.99 43.46
CA TRP A 32 -2.94 21.31 42.36
C TRP A 32 -3.71 22.15 41.34
N LEU A 33 -3.22 23.38 41.11
CA LEU A 33 -3.69 24.40 40.16
C LEU A 33 -5.18 24.27 39.81
N SER A 34 -6.04 25.17 40.28
CA SER A 34 -7.49 25.10 40.02
C SER A 34 -7.87 24.98 38.54
N SER A 35 -6.97 25.41 37.63
CA SER A 35 -7.09 25.33 36.17
C SER A 35 -6.23 24.23 35.51
N GLY A 36 -5.42 23.47 36.25
CA GLY A 36 -4.43 22.54 35.70
C GLY A 36 -3.20 23.26 35.10
N LEU A 37 -2.36 22.47 34.43
CA LEU A 37 -1.27 22.96 33.58
C LEU A 37 -1.85 23.66 32.35
N SER A 38 -1.26 24.79 31.92
CA SER A 38 -1.76 25.56 30.78
C SER A 38 -1.43 24.90 29.43
N ASN A 39 -2.41 24.83 28.53
CA ASN A 39 -2.22 24.36 27.14
C ASN A 39 -1.48 25.37 26.23
N SER A 40 -1.21 26.59 26.72
CA SER A 40 -0.39 27.56 25.98
C SER A 40 1.06 27.58 26.47
N GLY A 41 1.38 26.88 27.56
CA GLY A 41 2.69 26.87 28.18
C GLY A 41 2.68 27.20 29.67
N ASP A 42 3.55 26.52 30.40
CA ASP A 42 3.73 26.63 31.85
C ASP A 42 5.15 26.13 32.23
N GLU A 43 5.47 26.18 33.52
CA GLU A 43 6.67 25.59 34.08
C GLU A 43 6.37 24.63 35.25
N VAL A 44 7.05 23.50 35.28
CA VAL A 44 7.00 22.55 36.40
C VAL A 44 8.36 22.58 37.09
N VAL A 45 8.38 22.94 38.38
CA VAL A 45 9.62 23.10 39.15
C VAL A 45 9.62 22.18 40.37
N LEU A 46 10.55 21.23 40.40
CA LEU A 46 10.79 20.36 41.55
C LEU A 46 11.68 21.10 42.56
N ARG A 47 11.25 21.16 43.83
CA ARG A 47 12.01 21.82 44.91
C ARG A 47 12.23 20.88 46.09
N ASP A 48 13.38 21.02 46.75
CA ASP A 48 13.67 20.32 48.00
C ASP A 48 12.92 20.94 49.19
N LYS A 49 13.08 20.34 50.38
CA LYS A 49 12.48 20.84 51.62
C LYS A 49 12.94 22.24 52.05
N ASN A 50 14.03 22.74 51.48
CA ASN A 50 14.58 24.08 51.73
C ASN A 50 14.21 25.05 50.59
N MET A 51 13.28 24.66 49.71
CA MET A 51 12.83 25.40 48.54
C MET A 51 13.92 25.65 47.48
N GLN A 52 15.00 24.86 47.50
CA GLN A 52 16.01 24.88 46.44
C GLN A 52 15.50 24.09 45.25
N VAL A 53 15.63 24.65 44.04
CA VAL A 53 15.29 23.94 42.81
C VAL A 53 16.18 22.70 42.66
N GLN A 54 15.57 21.58 42.30
CA GLN A 54 16.24 20.30 42.03
C GLN A 54 16.18 19.93 40.55
N ASP A 55 15.08 20.28 39.88
CA ASP A 55 14.82 20.04 38.44
C ASP A 55 13.71 21.00 37.99
N ALA A 56 13.68 21.34 36.70
CA ALA A 56 12.59 22.10 36.10
C ALA A 56 12.36 21.71 34.64
N VAL A 57 11.12 21.88 34.18
CA VAL A 57 10.78 21.87 32.77
C VAL A 57 9.93 23.08 32.43
N VAL A 58 10.24 23.73 31.32
CA VAL A 58 9.45 24.82 30.76
C VAL A 58 8.95 24.36 29.40
N TYR A 59 7.66 24.54 29.12
CA TYR A 59 7.08 24.17 27.84
C TYR A 59 6.27 25.32 27.23
N GLU A 60 6.25 25.36 25.90
CA GLU A 60 5.56 26.35 25.08
C GLU A 60 5.82 27.82 25.47
N GLU A 61 4.80 28.58 25.87
CA GLU A 61 4.91 29.98 26.32
C GLU A 61 5.28 30.12 27.82
N GLY A 62 5.68 29.02 28.48
CA GLY A 62 6.13 29.02 29.86
C GLY A 62 7.34 29.93 30.12
N ASN A 63 7.54 30.33 31.37
CA ASN A 63 8.60 31.27 31.72
C ASN A 63 9.99 30.60 31.70
N THR A 64 10.81 30.91 30.70
CA THR A 64 12.18 30.40 30.58
C THR A 64 13.17 31.06 31.54
N ASP A 65 12.81 32.20 32.15
CA ASP A 65 13.67 32.94 33.08
C ASP A 65 13.51 32.42 34.52
N ILE A 66 13.72 31.13 34.72
CA ILE A 66 13.66 30.45 36.03
C ILE A 66 14.98 29.76 36.39
N VAL A 67 15.19 29.53 37.69
CA VAL A 67 16.34 28.73 38.17
C VAL A 67 16.10 27.27 37.81
N GLY A 68 17.13 26.58 37.32
CA GLY A 68 17.04 25.17 36.91
C GLY A 68 16.55 24.96 35.48
N TRP A 69 16.50 26.00 34.66
CA TRP A 69 16.22 25.89 33.22
C TRP A 69 17.16 26.78 32.41
N SER A 70 17.50 26.33 31.20
CA SER A 70 18.35 27.02 30.25
C SER A 70 17.81 26.92 28.83
N GLY A 71 17.77 28.06 28.14
CA GLY A 71 17.36 28.12 26.74
C GLY A 71 15.85 28.12 26.52
N ALA A 72 15.44 27.66 25.35
CA ALA A 72 14.04 27.68 24.92
C ALA A 72 13.20 26.65 25.70
N ALA A 73 11.89 26.90 25.76
CA ALA A 73 10.92 25.94 26.27
C ALA A 73 10.78 24.74 25.32
N VAL A 74 10.42 23.58 25.87
CA VAL A 74 10.06 22.39 25.09
C VAL A 74 8.78 22.68 24.31
N ARG A 75 8.73 22.26 23.04
CA ARG A 75 7.55 22.39 22.18
C ARG A 75 7.06 20.99 21.82
N PRO A 76 5.74 20.76 21.70
CA PRO A 76 5.22 19.54 21.08
C PRO A 76 5.86 19.34 19.70
N TYR A 77 6.12 18.08 19.34
CA TYR A 77 6.65 17.78 18.01
C TYR A 77 5.51 17.78 17.00
N GLY A 78 5.73 18.35 15.81
CA GLY A 78 4.65 18.65 14.85
C GLY A 78 4.08 17.45 14.08
N VAL A 79 4.52 16.23 14.38
CA VAL A 79 4.05 15.00 13.72
C VAL A 79 2.96 14.37 14.57
N GLY A 80 1.87 13.93 13.95
CA GLY A 80 0.66 13.48 14.66
C GLY A 80 -0.09 14.65 15.32
N ARG A 81 -0.76 14.39 16.45
CA ARG A 81 -1.53 15.39 17.21
C ARG A 81 -0.68 16.13 18.24
N SER A 82 -0.89 17.44 18.38
CA SER A 82 -0.25 18.24 19.43
C SER A 82 -0.82 17.88 20.80
N GLU A 83 -2.13 17.63 20.84
CA GLU A 83 -2.90 17.35 22.03
C GLU A 83 -2.57 15.96 22.59
N GLY A 84 -2.32 15.91 23.90
CA GLY A 84 -2.04 14.67 24.61
C GLY A 84 -0.60 14.18 24.49
N GLN A 85 0.31 14.89 23.81
CA GLN A 85 1.72 14.51 23.82
C GLN A 85 2.30 14.55 25.24
N ILE A 86 2.99 13.47 25.61
CA ILE A 86 3.75 13.38 26.84
C ILE A 86 5.16 13.91 26.56
N LEU A 87 5.53 15.01 27.21
CA LEU A 87 6.92 15.44 27.25
C LEU A 87 7.71 14.37 28.00
N TYR A 88 8.68 13.75 27.31
CA TYR A 88 9.45 12.63 27.84
C TYR A 88 10.94 12.90 27.62
N ARG A 89 11.78 12.61 28.62
CA ARG A 89 13.23 12.76 28.47
C ARG A 89 13.76 11.72 27.49
N ILE A 90 14.77 12.07 26.71
CA ILE A 90 15.43 11.13 25.79
C ILE A 90 15.98 9.94 26.60
N PRO A 91 15.50 8.70 26.35
CA PRO A 91 16.01 7.53 27.04
C PRO A 91 17.32 7.06 26.41
N ASP A 92 18.29 6.70 27.25
CA ASP A 92 19.48 5.98 26.84
C ASP A 92 19.09 4.56 26.35
N GLU A 93 19.54 4.18 25.15
CA GLU A 93 19.13 2.92 24.52
C GLU A 93 19.54 1.66 25.31
N ALA A 94 20.60 1.74 26.12
CA ALA A 94 21.10 0.60 26.89
C ALA A 94 20.38 0.45 28.24
N THR A 95 20.06 1.56 28.90
CA THR A 95 19.52 1.57 30.27
C THR A 95 18.04 1.90 30.35
N GLY A 96 17.46 2.53 29.33
CA GLY A 96 16.07 3.01 29.31
C GLY A 96 15.83 4.21 30.25
N LEU A 97 16.89 4.73 30.87
CA LEU A 97 16.84 5.88 31.76
C LEU A 97 17.14 7.16 30.99
N PRO A 98 16.68 8.33 31.47
CA PRO A 98 17.05 9.61 30.87
C PRO A 98 18.56 9.74 30.68
N VAL A 99 18.98 10.27 29.53
CA VAL A 99 20.37 10.70 29.28
C VAL A 99 20.75 11.87 30.21
N THR A 100 21.96 12.42 30.05
CA THR A 100 22.43 13.57 30.85
C THR A 100 21.44 14.74 30.76
N ASP A 101 20.94 15.17 31.91
CA ASP A 101 20.11 16.37 32.04
C ASP A 101 20.98 17.63 31.90
N THR A 102 20.63 18.48 30.94
CA THR A 102 21.30 19.75 30.66
C THR A 102 20.44 20.95 31.06
N ASP A 103 19.36 20.73 31.81
CA ASP A 103 18.37 21.71 32.22
C ASP A 103 17.74 22.41 31.00
N GLY A 104 17.55 21.73 29.86
CA GLY A 104 17.12 22.39 28.63
C GLY A 104 16.26 21.54 27.70
N ALA A 105 15.72 22.18 26.66
CA ALA A 105 14.84 21.52 25.71
C ALA A 105 15.49 20.35 24.96
N ALA A 106 16.83 20.33 24.83
CA ALA A 106 17.58 19.28 24.14
C ALA A 106 17.49 17.90 24.81
N ASP A 107 17.06 17.85 26.06
CA ASP A 107 16.96 16.61 26.83
C ASP A 107 15.66 15.83 26.57
N TRP A 108 14.75 16.37 25.75
CA TRP A 108 13.39 15.89 25.56
C TRP A 108 13.20 15.29 24.18
N ILE A 109 12.42 14.21 24.08
CA ILE A 109 12.21 13.49 22.81
C ILE A 109 11.57 14.36 21.73
N GLN A 110 10.88 15.44 22.10
CA GLN A 110 10.29 16.39 21.15
C GLN A 110 11.31 17.34 20.50
N TYR A 111 12.55 17.38 21.01
CA TYR A 111 13.54 18.34 20.54
C TYR A 111 13.85 18.15 19.05
N THR A 112 13.64 19.21 18.27
CA THR A 112 13.82 19.16 16.81
C THR A 112 15.27 19.31 16.37
N GLY A 113 16.16 19.78 17.25
CA GLY A 113 17.59 19.90 16.97
C GLY A 113 18.34 18.56 17.02
N ASP A 114 17.72 17.49 17.50
CA ASP A 114 18.29 16.14 17.50
C ASP A 114 17.49 15.23 16.55
N VAL A 115 18.09 14.90 15.41
CA VAL A 115 17.48 14.05 14.39
C VAL A 115 17.48 12.55 14.75
N LEU A 116 18.36 12.13 15.67
CA LEU A 116 18.54 10.71 16.01
C LEU A 116 17.68 10.30 17.20
N TYR A 117 17.74 11.09 18.27
CA TYR A 117 17.10 10.75 19.54
C TYR A 117 15.93 11.68 19.89
N GLY A 118 15.90 12.87 19.30
CA GLY A 118 14.77 13.78 19.35
C GLY A 118 13.75 13.51 18.24
N ARG A 119 12.86 14.48 18.00
CA ARG A 119 11.76 14.40 17.01
C ARG A 119 10.85 13.18 17.17
N ARG A 120 10.51 12.80 18.41
CA ARG A 120 9.61 11.69 18.71
C ARG A 120 8.45 12.13 19.58
N LEU A 121 7.50 11.23 19.72
CA LEU A 121 6.21 11.44 20.35
C LEU A 121 5.98 10.32 21.36
N LEU A 122 5.09 10.60 22.30
CA LEU A 122 4.57 9.61 23.23
C LEU A 122 3.16 10.05 23.61
N TYR A 123 2.20 9.13 23.55
CA TYR A 123 0.82 9.37 23.99
C TYR A 123 0.47 8.51 25.21
N PRO A 124 -0.53 8.90 26.00
CA PRO A 124 -1.11 8.05 27.03
C PRO A 124 -1.52 6.69 26.46
N GLY A 125 -1.29 5.64 27.24
CA GLY A 125 -1.62 4.26 26.87
C GLY A 125 -0.58 3.54 26.00
N TRP A 126 0.52 4.19 25.60
CA TRP A 126 1.64 3.49 24.96
C TRP A 126 2.40 2.62 25.96
N ASP A 127 2.56 1.33 25.64
CA ASP A 127 3.32 0.37 26.44
C ASP A 127 4.83 0.46 26.18
N LEU A 128 5.39 1.66 26.39
CA LEU A 128 6.78 1.96 26.08
C LEU A 128 7.77 1.03 26.80
N ASP A 129 7.67 0.88 28.13
CA ASP A 129 8.69 0.13 28.89
C ASP A 129 8.83 -1.35 28.51
N PRO A 130 7.73 -2.14 28.38
CA PRO A 130 7.86 -3.54 28.00
C PRO A 130 8.36 -3.73 26.55
N LEU A 131 8.23 -2.72 25.69
CA LEU A 131 8.50 -2.80 24.26
C LEU A 131 9.70 -1.97 23.78
N PHE A 132 10.28 -1.14 24.65
CA PHE A 132 11.40 -0.26 24.31
C PHE A 132 12.62 -1.02 23.79
N TRP A 133 12.87 -2.23 24.31
CA TRP A 133 13.92 -3.09 23.80
C TRP A 133 13.36 -4.16 22.86
N PRO A 134 13.97 -4.32 21.66
CA PRO A 134 13.76 -5.50 20.84
C PRO A 134 13.95 -6.78 21.64
N LEU A 135 13.13 -7.79 21.37
CA LEU A 135 13.47 -9.15 21.77
C LEU A 135 14.60 -9.63 20.85
N THR A 136 15.71 -10.08 21.42
CA THR A 136 16.76 -10.81 20.68
C THR A 136 16.85 -12.25 21.20
N ALA A 137 16.89 -13.23 20.31
CA ALA A 137 17.02 -14.64 20.66
C ALA A 137 17.84 -15.42 19.62
N THR A 138 18.58 -16.44 20.06
CA THR A 138 19.14 -17.46 19.17
C THR A 138 18.63 -18.82 19.62
N GLU A 139 17.75 -19.42 18.83
CA GLU A 139 17.04 -20.64 19.23
C GLU A 139 16.70 -21.54 18.04
N ALA A 140 16.43 -22.81 18.33
CA ALA A 140 16.02 -23.78 17.34
C ALA A 140 14.56 -23.57 16.95
N ALA A 141 14.31 -23.35 15.66
CA ALA A 141 12.98 -23.10 15.14
C ALA A 141 12.85 -23.52 13.67
N THR A 142 11.61 -23.75 13.26
CA THR A 142 11.20 -23.80 11.87
C THR A 142 10.81 -22.40 11.42
N VAL A 143 11.30 -21.98 10.26
CA VAL A 143 10.88 -20.76 9.58
C VAL A 143 10.33 -21.14 8.21
N VAL A 144 9.14 -20.65 7.90
CA VAL A 144 8.48 -20.77 6.60
C VAL A 144 8.36 -19.37 6.00
N VAL A 145 8.75 -19.17 4.74
CA VAL A 145 8.68 -17.86 4.08
C VAL A 145 7.88 -17.97 2.80
N GLY A 146 6.87 -17.13 2.69
CA GLY A 146 6.00 -16.99 1.53
C GLY A 146 6.17 -15.64 0.84
N ILE A 147 5.95 -15.64 -0.46
CA ILE A 147 6.06 -14.47 -1.34
C ILE A 147 4.66 -14.22 -1.91
N ALA A 148 4.15 -13.02 -1.72
CA ALA A 148 2.89 -12.57 -2.32
C ALA A 148 3.14 -12.00 -3.72
N PRO A 149 2.21 -12.18 -4.68
CA PRO A 149 0.97 -12.97 -4.58
C PRO A 149 1.17 -14.50 -4.74
N ASP A 150 2.37 -14.95 -5.11
CA ASP A 150 2.67 -16.31 -5.59
C ASP A 150 2.28 -17.45 -4.63
N ASN A 151 2.77 -17.43 -3.38
CA ASN A 151 2.62 -18.53 -2.43
C ASN A 151 2.38 -18.11 -0.96
N ALA A 152 2.29 -16.80 -0.68
CA ALA A 152 2.11 -16.29 0.69
C ALA A 152 0.75 -16.68 1.29
N PHE A 153 -0.32 -16.76 0.49
CA PHE A 153 -1.63 -17.22 0.95
C PHE A 153 -1.56 -18.62 1.58
N GLN A 154 -0.79 -19.53 0.98
CA GLN A 154 -0.60 -20.90 1.46
C GLN A 154 0.12 -20.92 2.81
N VAL A 155 1.11 -20.04 3.03
CA VAL A 155 1.80 -19.94 4.33
C VAL A 155 0.82 -19.51 5.43
N VAL A 156 0.01 -18.48 5.17
CA VAL A 156 -0.99 -17.98 6.13
C VAL A 156 -2.05 -19.04 6.40
N SER A 157 -2.71 -19.54 5.36
CA SER A 157 -3.81 -20.50 5.48
C SER A 157 -3.38 -21.84 6.09
N HIS A 158 -2.21 -22.38 5.71
CA HIS A 158 -1.70 -23.62 6.30
C HIS A 158 -1.35 -23.47 7.78
N THR A 159 -0.87 -22.30 8.20
CA THR A 159 -0.58 -22.05 9.62
C THR A 159 -1.88 -21.94 10.43
N LEU A 160 -2.88 -21.21 9.92
CA LEU A 160 -4.20 -21.12 10.54
C LEU A 160 -4.89 -22.48 10.65
N MET A 161 -4.77 -23.35 9.64
CA MET A 161 -5.33 -24.70 9.68
C MET A 161 -4.76 -25.58 10.79
N GLN A 162 -3.54 -25.31 11.27
CA GLN A 162 -2.91 -26.07 12.34
C GLN A 162 -3.53 -25.81 13.72
N ALA A 163 -4.24 -24.68 13.90
CA ALA A 163 -4.77 -24.25 15.19
C ALA A 163 -5.64 -25.33 15.86
N GLN A 164 -5.35 -25.57 17.13
CA GLN A 164 -6.03 -26.51 18.02
C GLN A 164 -6.65 -25.83 19.26
N ARG A 165 -6.27 -24.59 19.57
CA ARG A 165 -6.67 -23.89 20.80
C ARG A 165 -7.03 -22.42 20.56
N THR A 166 -6.13 -21.64 19.97
CA THR A 166 -6.27 -20.19 19.87
C THR A 166 -5.75 -19.66 18.54
N ILE A 167 -6.41 -18.63 18.00
CA ILE A 167 -5.93 -17.80 16.90
C ILE A 167 -6.14 -16.35 17.31
N SER A 168 -5.05 -15.58 17.40
CA SER A 168 -5.06 -14.14 17.60
C SER A 168 -4.59 -13.46 16.32
N VAL A 169 -5.37 -12.54 15.76
CA VAL A 169 -5.06 -11.81 14.52
C VAL A 169 -5.03 -10.32 14.83
N GLU A 170 -3.95 -9.63 14.47
CA GLU A 170 -3.86 -8.17 14.52
C GLU A 170 -3.40 -7.66 13.16
N VAL A 171 -4.29 -6.96 12.46
CA VAL A 171 -4.07 -6.52 11.09
C VAL A 171 -4.79 -5.21 10.82
N TYR A 172 -4.19 -4.37 9.97
CA TYR A 172 -4.84 -3.15 9.49
C TYR A 172 -6.15 -3.41 8.73
N SER A 173 -6.21 -4.49 7.93
CA SER A 173 -7.46 -4.88 7.26
C SER A 173 -7.58 -6.39 7.02
N LEU A 174 -8.80 -6.91 7.17
CA LEU A 174 -9.25 -8.28 6.96
C LEU A 174 -10.44 -8.29 6.00
N ARG A 175 -10.15 -8.52 4.71
CA ARG A 175 -11.15 -8.54 3.62
C ARG A 175 -11.00 -9.72 2.66
N ASN A 176 -10.08 -10.64 2.93
CA ASN A 176 -9.89 -11.84 2.13
C ASN A 176 -10.97 -12.89 2.47
N PRO A 177 -11.86 -13.25 1.52
CA PRO A 177 -13.00 -14.13 1.81
C PRO A 177 -12.58 -15.53 2.24
N ALA A 178 -11.49 -16.08 1.70
CA ALA A 178 -11.00 -17.40 2.05
C ALA A 178 -10.42 -17.45 3.49
N ILE A 179 -9.69 -16.40 3.90
CA ILE A 179 -9.18 -16.28 5.26
C ILE A 179 -10.33 -16.08 6.25
N VAL A 180 -11.32 -15.23 5.93
CA VAL A 180 -12.50 -15.01 6.77
C VAL A 180 -13.28 -16.31 6.97
N ALA A 181 -13.51 -17.07 5.89
CA ALA A 181 -14.17 -18.37 5.97
C ALA A 181 -13.39 -19.36 6.85
N LEU A 182 -12.06 -19.40 6.74
CA LEU A 182 -11.21 -20.26 7.57
C LEU A 182 -11.26 -19.87 9.05
N LEU A 183 -11.19 -18.57 9.37
CA LEU A 183 -11.30 -18.08 10.75
C LEU A 183 -12.67 -18.40 11.36
N ALA A 184 -13.76 -18.16 10.62
CA ALA A 184 -15.10 -18.50 11.05
C ALA A 184 -15.27 -20.03 11.22
N GLN A 185 -14.72 -20.83 10.32
CA GLN A 185 -14.71 -22.30 10.47
C GLN A 185 -14.00 -22.72 11.76
N LYS A 186 -12.81 -22.17 12.04
CA LYS A 186 -12.05 -22.48 13.26
C LYS A 186 -12.81 -22.08 14.52
N ALA A 187 -13.45 -20.92 14.53
CA ALA A 187 -14.32 -20.50 15.62
C ALA A 187 -15.48 -21.51 15.84
N ALA A 188 -16.14 -21.94 14.77
CA ALA A 188 -17.22 -22.93 14.84
C ALA A 188 -16.75 -24.33 15.30
N GLU A 189 -15.47 -24.66 15.08
CA GLU A 189 -14.81 -25.87 15.60
C GLU A 189 -14.47 -25.76 17.11
N GLY A 190 -14.71 -24.61 17.74
CA GLY A 190 -14.45 -24.34 19.15
C GLY A 190 -13.04 -23.81 19.45
N ILE A 191 -12.30 -23.41 18.41
CA ILE A 191 -11.02 -22.71 18.56
C ILE A 191 -11.30 -21.27 18.96
N GLN A 192 -10.58 -20.74 19.95
CA GLN A 192 -10.75 -19.34 20.35
C GLN A 192 -10.13 -18.43 19.29
N VAL A 193 -10.96 -17.80 18.46
CA VAL A 193 -10.53 -16.84 17.43
C VAL A 193 -10.79 -15.43 17.91
N THR A 194 -9.74 -14.61 17.98
CA THR A 194 -9.81 -13.20 18.35
C THR A 194 -9.11 -12.35 17.29
N VAL A 195 -9.78 -11.30 16.81
CA VAL A 195 -9.27 -10.40 15.77
C VAL A 195 -9.29 -8.96 16.29
N LEU A 196 -8.18 -8.23 16.13
CA LEU A 196 -8.05 -6.79 16.34
C LEU A 196 -7.77 -6.09 14.99
N LEU A 197 -8.55 -5.06 14.68
CA LEU A 197 -8.54 -4.32 13.42
C LEU A 197 -8.35 -2.81 13.63
N GLU A 198 -7.89 -2.12 12.59
CA GLU A 198 -7.90 -0.65 12.55
C GLU A 198 -9.34 -0.12 12.51
N GLY A 199 -9.65 0.82 13.41
CA GLY A 199 -10.98 1.41 13.53
C GLY A 199 -11.25 2.59 12.59
N GLN A 200 -10.24 3.10 11.90
CA GLN A 200 -10.35 4.20 10.95
C GLN A 200 -9.28 4.11 9.85
N GLN A 201 -9.54 3.28 8.83
CA GLN A 201 -8.61 3.12 7.71
C GLN A 201 -8.49 4.41 6.87
N ALA A 202 -7.24 4.77 6.54
CA ALA A 202 -6.91 5.89 5.68
C ALA A 202 -7.70 5.83 4.36
N MET A 203 -8.36 6.94 4.03
CA MET A 203 -9.16 7.15 2.81
C MET A 203 -10.35 6.18 2.62
N VAL A 204 -10.72 5.39 3.64
CA VAL A 204 -11.88 4.50 3.59
C VAL A 204 -12.97 5.07 4.49
N SER A 205 -14.10 5.46 3.91
CA SER A 205 -15.26 5.90 4.70
C SER A 205 -16.02 4.70 5.27
N HIS A 206 -16.74 4.89 6.38
CA HIS A 206 -17.56 3.82 6.95
C HIS A 206 -18.68 3.33 6.02
N THR A 207 -18.98 4.03 4.93
CA THR A 207 -19.98 3.60 3.94
C THR A 207 -19.35 2.94 2.71
N ALA A 208 -18.02 2.93 2.60
CA ALA A 208 -17.31 2.37 1.46
C ALA A 208 -17.44 0.84 1.43
N PRO A 209 -17.56 0.20 0.24
CA PRO A 209 -17.65 -1.25 0.09
C PRO A 209 -16.56 -2.02 0.85
N GLU A 210 -15.36 -1.44 0.91
CA GLU A 210 -14.21 -1.96 1.64
C GLU A 210 -14.49 -2.10 3.14
N TRP A 211 -15.01 -1.04 3.76
CA TRP A 211 -15.39 -1.06 5.18
C TRP A 211 -16.53 -2.03 5.43
N GLN A 212 -17.52 -2.03 4.53
CA GLN A 212 -18.67 -2.94 4.62
C GLN A 212 -18.27 -4.41 4.51
N GLN A 213 -17.28 -4.74 3.69
CA GLN A 213 -16.68 -6.09 3.61
C GLN A 213 -16.03 -6.49 4.94
N GLU A 214 -15.37 -5.55 5.63
CA GLU A 214 -14.72 -5.81 6.91
C GLU A 214 -15.73 -6.00 8.05
N LEU A 215 -16.79 -5.18 8.08
CA LEU A 215 -17.92 -5.39 9.00
C LEU A 215 -18.60 -6.75 8.76
N TRP A 216 -18.73 -7.16 7.50
CA TRP A 216 -19.20 -8.50 7.16
C TRP A 216 -18.25 -9.59 7.65
N ALA A 217 -16.93 -9.41 7.53
CA ALA A 217 -15.95 -10.36 8.04
C ALA A 217 -16.09 -10.54 9.57
N CYS A 218 -16.20 -9.44 10.31
CA CYS A 218 -16.46 -9.46 11.74
C CYS A 218 -17.78 -10.15 12.08
N GLN A 219 -18.84 -9.87 11.32
CA GLN A 219 -20.13 -10.54 11.46
C GLN A 219 -20.01 -12.07 11.31
N GLN A 220 -19.25 -12.58 10.34
CA GLN A 220 -19.08 -14.02 10.14
C GLN A 220 -18.32 -14.67 11.31
N ILE A 221 -17.27 -14.01 11.79
CA ILE A 221 -16.42 -14.53 12.88
C ILE A 221 -17.19 -14.53 14.21
N GLU A 222 -17.87 -13.43 14.55
CA GLU A 222 -18.69 -13.32 15.77
C GLU A 222 -19.87 -14.31 15.73
N ALA A 223 -20.53 -14.48 14.57
CA ALA A 223 -21.61 -15.46 14.42
C ALA A 223 -21.13 -16.91 14.61
N ALA A 224 -19.86 -17.19 14.32
CA ALA A 224 -19.24 -18.50 14.52
C ALA A 224 -18.68 -18.70 15.95
N GLY A 225 -18.77 -17.71 16.83
CA GLY A 225 -18.29 -17.78 18.22
C GLY A 225 -16.88 -17.22 18.43
N GLY A 226 -16.30 -16.55 17.43
CA GLY A 226 -15.09 -15.75 17.58
C GLY A 226 -15.36 -14.37 18.20
N ALA A 227 -14.33 -13.54 18.28
CA ALA A 227 -14.43 -12.16 18.77
C ALA A 227 -13.68 -11.20 17.85
N CYS A 228 -14.35 -10.11 17.46
CA CYS A 228 -13.78 -9.07 16.62
C CYS A 228 -13.77 -7.72 17.35
N TRP A 229 -12.64 -7.04 17.28
CA TRP A 229 -12.34 -5.80 17.97
C TRP A 229 -11.72 -4.79 17.02
N PHE A 230 -11.90 -3.51 17.35
CA PHE A 230 -11.33 -2.38 16.64
C PHE A 230 -10.56 -1.50 17.63
N MET A 231 -9.40 -0.99 17.20
CA MET A 231 -8.74 0.13 17.85
C MET A 231 -9.28 1.42 17.23
N VAL A 232 -9.99 2.25 18.00
CA VAL A 232 -10.86 3.32 17.48
C VAL A 232 -10.40 4.72 17.87
N HIS A 233 -10.82 5.71 17.09
CA HIS A 233 -10.66 7.13 17.38
C HIS A 233 -12.03 7.82 17.28
N GLU A 234 -12.64 8.15 18.43
CA GLU A 234 -13.95 8.81 18.52
C GLU A 234 -13.87 10.08 19.39
N THR A 235 -13.38 11.17 18.81
CA THR A 235 -13.20 12.46 19.52
C THR A 235 -14.48 13.03 20.13
N ALA A 236 -15.65 12.77 19.54
CA ALA A 236 -16.94 13.19 20.08
C ALA A 236 -17.30 12.47 21.40
N SER A 237 -16.64 11.35 21.69
CA SER A 237 -16.80 10.52 22.89
C SER A 237 -15.59 10.64 23.83
N ASP A 238 -14.67 11.59 23.58
CA ASP A 238 -13.37 11.71 24.26
C ASP A 238 -12.52 10.41 24.20
N ILE A 239 -12.65 9.65 23.10
CA ILE A 239 -11.83 8.46 22.84
C ILE A 239 -10.78 8.81 21.79
N PHE A 240 -9.51 8.72 22.17
CA PHE A 240 -8.38 9.01 21.30
C PHE A 240 -7.55 7.73 21.13
N ASN A 241 -7.36 7.32 19.88
CA ASN A 241 -6.47 6.22 19.52
C ASN A 241 -5.07 6.42 20.10
N ARG A 242 -4.47 5.36 20.64
CA ARG A 242 -3.07 5.41 21.09
C ARG A 242 -2.13 5.65 19.92
N TYR A 243 -2.29 4.91 18.84
CA TYR A 243 -1.50 5.01 17.61
C TYR A 243 -2.32 5.66 16.51
N ASP A 244 -1.70 6.40 15.59
CA ASP A 244 -2.43 7.00 14.45
C ASP A 244 -3.09 5.92 13.60
N TYR A 245 -2.39 4.79 13.40
CA TYR A 245 -2.93 3.58 12.80
C TYR A 245 -2.39 2.30 13.48
N LEU A 246 -3.28 1.32 13.69
CA LEU A 246 -2.98 -0.10 13.92
C LEU A 246 -2.52 -0.73 12.61
N HIS A 247 -1.22 -0.74 12.36
CA HIS A 247 -0.66 -1.13 11.08
C HIS A 247 0.30 -2.34 11.15
N ALA A 248 0.45 -2.98 12.31
CA ALA A 248 1.05 -4.30 12.39
C ALA A 248 0.20 -5.32 11.59
N LYS A 249 0.85 -6.36 11.02
CA LYS A 249 0.16 -7.48 10.37
C LYS A 249 0.75 -8.79 10.88
N PHE A 250 0.11 -9.37 11.89
CA PHE A 250 0.55 -10.64 12.43
C PHE A 250 -0.58 -11.52 12.99
N ILE A 251 -0.27 -12.80 13.11
CA ILE A 251 -1.17 -13.83 13.62
C ILE A 251 -0.39 -14.69 14.60
N VAL A 252 -0.95 -14.92 15.80
CA VAL A 252 -0.44 -15.89 16.76
C VAL A 252 -1.39 -17.09 16.79
N VAL A 253 -0.86 -18.28 16.52
CA VAL A 253 -1.62 -19.55 16.56
C VAL A 253 -1.12 -20.41 17.71
N ASP A 254 -2.04 -20.80 18.60
CA ASP A 254 -1.81 -21.66 19.77
C ASP A 254 -0.71 -21.21 20.76
N ASN A 255 -0.23 -19.95 20.66
CA ASN A 255 1.02 -19.50 21.27
C ASN A 255 2.22 -20.39 20.90
N GLU A 256 2.17 -21.00 19.71
CA GLU A 256 3.20 -21.88 19.17
C GLU A 256 3.74 -21.41 17.82
N TRP A 257 2.95 -20.64 17.06
CA TRP A 257 3.35 -20.07 15.78
C TRP A 257 3.06 -18.57 15.73
N LEU A 258 3.99 -17.83 15.14
CA LEU A 258 3.82 -16.46 14.68
C LEU A 258 3.80 -16.47 13.16
N VAL A 259 2.81 -15.82 12.55
CA VAL A 259 2.84 -15.36 11.16
C VAL A 259 2.98 -13.84 11.17
N ILE A 260 3.91 -13.27 10.41
CA ILE A 260 4.14 -11.82 10.31
C ILE A 260 4.49 -11.47 8.86
N GLY A 261 4.07 -10.30 8.37
CA GLY A 261 4.42 -9.91 7.01
C GLY A 261 4.13 -8.46 6.64
N SER A 262 4.38 -8.16 5.38
CA SER A 262 4.17 -6.84 4.78
C SER A 262 2.75 -6.60 4.29
N GLN A 263 1.97 -7.69 4.18
CA GLN A 263 0.68 -7.73 3.51
C GLN A 263 -0.49 -7.62 4.48
N ASN A 264 -1.53 -6.92 4.04
CA ASN A 264 -2.84 -6.97 4.68
C ASN A 264 -3.54 -8.30 4.33
N LEU A 265 -4.59 -8.67 5.07
CA LEU A 265 -5.37 -9.88 4.78
C LEU A 265 -6.49 -9.57 3.79
N THR A 266 -6.13 -9.12 2.59
CA THR A 266 -7.05 -8.78 1.49
C THR A 266 -6.81 -9.66 0.27
N ASP A 267 -7.73 -9.64 -0.71
CA ASP A 267 -7.58 -10.43 -1.93
C ASP A 267 -6.42 -9.96 -2.81
N GLY A 268 -6.26 -8.64 -3.01
CA GLY A 268 -5.12 -8.05 -3.74
C GLY A 268 -3.77 -8.13 -3.03
N SER A 269 -3.72 -8.71 -1.82
CA SER A 269 -2.50 -8.96 -1.05
C SER A 269 -2.17 -10.45 -0.93
N LEU A 270 -3.18 -11.30 -0.78
CA LEU A 270 -3.05 -12.74 -0.52
C LEU A 270 -4.10 -13.52 -1.33
N PRO A 271 -4.07 -13.48 -2.66
CA PRO A 271 -5.13 -14.07 -3.48
C PRO A 271 -5.16 -15.60 -3.29
N ALA A 272 -6.37 -16.15 -3.15
CA ALA A 272 -6.64 -17.58 -2.95
C ALA A 272 -6.98 -18.34 -4.25
N ASP A 273 -6.69 -17.74 -5.40
CA ASP A 273 -6.86 -18.23 -6.77
C ASP A 273 -5.91 -19.37 -7.18
N ASP A 274 -6.19 -19.97 -8.34
CA ASP A 274 -5.38 -21.06 -8.89
C ASP A 274 -4.04 -20.54 -9.42
N LYS A 275 -2.95 -20.90 -8.74
CA LYS A 275 -1.60 -20.49 -9.13
C LYS A 275 -1.08 -21.18 -10.42
N SER A 276 -1.84 -22.11 -11.00
CA SER A 276 -1.41 -22.88 -12.18
C SER A 276 -1.52 -22.10 -13.51
N ASN A 277 -2.40 -21.10 -13.57
CA ASN A 277 -2.68 -20.31 -14.78
C ASN A 277 -2.31 -18.82 -14.64
N GLY A 278 -1.89 -18.38 -13.46
CA GLY A 278 -1.45 -17.02 -13.17
C GLY A 278 -1.90 -16.61 -11.77
N THR A 279 -1.78 -15.32 -11.44
CA THR A 279 -2.40 -14.74 -10.25
C THR A 279 -2.57 -13.22 -10.37
N TYR A 280 -2.95 -12.52 -9.29
CA TYR A 280 -3.00 -11.06 -9.21
C TYR A 280 -2.74 -10.59 -7.78
N GLY A 281 -2.00 -9.49 -7.62
CA GLY A 281 -1.84 -8.85 -6.33
C GLY A 281 -0.44 -8.28 -6.15
N SER A 282 -0.25 -7.63 -5.01
CA SER A 282 0.95 -6.84 -4.77
C SER A 282 2.12 -7.71 -4.34
N ARG A 283 3.33 -7.30 -4.73
CA ARG A 283 4.54 -7.94 -4.24
C ARG A 283 4.69 -7.72 -2.73
N GLY A 284 4.93 -8.78 -1.97
CA GLY A 284 5.20 -8.72 -0.54
C GLY A 284 5.71 -10.02 0.05
N VAL A 285 6.00 -10.04 1.34
CA VAL A 285 6.57 -11.21 2.04
C VAL A 285 5.78 -11.51 3.32
N VAL A 286 5.60 -12.79 3.59
CA VAL A 286 5.06 -13.33 4.85
C VAL A 286 6.05 -14.36 5.40
N ALA A 287 6.32 -14.33 6.70
CA ALA A 287 7.09 -15.32 7.41
C ALA A 287 6.26 -15.97 8.51
N ALA A 288 6.39 -17.28 8.68
CA ALA A 288 5.86 -18.02 9.82
C ALA A 288 7.01 -18.69 10.60
N THR A 289 6.99 -18.62 11.93
CA THR A 289 8.02 -19.25 12.78
C THR A 289 7.41 -19.82 14.05
N ASN A 290 8.00 -20.90 14.55
CA ASN A 290 7.68 -21.49 15.86
C ASN A 290 8.76 -21.25 16.92
N ALA A 291 9.60 -20.23 16.71
CA ALA A 291 10.61 -19.78 17.66
C ALA A 291 9.94 -19.35 18.99
N PRO A 292 10.11 -20.10 20.10
CA PRO A 292 9.30 -19.91 21.30
C PRO A 292 9.38 -18.51 21.90
N SER A 293 10.58 -17.91 21.90
CA SER A 293 10.79 -16.57 22.45
C SER A 293 10.09 -15.51 21.58
N VAL A 294 10.18 -15.66 20.26
CA VAL A 294 9.54 -14.76 19.28
C VAL A 294 8.01 -14.83 19.40
N VAL A 295 7.46 -16.04 19.47
CA VAL A 295 6.01 -16.25 19.62
C VAL A 295 5.51 -15.68 20.95
N ALA A 296 6.25 -15.88 22.04
CA ALA A 296 5.90 -15.30 23.33
C ALA A 296 5.87 -13.77 23.31
N ARG A 297 6.83 -13.12 22.63
CA ARG A 297 6.82 -11.65 22.49
C ARG A 297 5.69 -11.16 21.59
N ALA A 298 5.38 -11.84 20.49
CA ALA A 298 4.23 -11.46 19.67
C ALA A 298 2.90 -11.62 20.41
N ALA A 299 2.76 -12.68 21.22
CA ALA A 299 1.59 -12.86 22.09
C ALA A 299 1.50 -11.77 23.17
N GLN A 300 2.63 -11.33 23.71
CA GLN A 300 2.69 -10.19 24.64
C GLN A 300 2.24 -8.90 23.95
N VAL A 301 2.71 -8.63 22.72
CA VAL A 301 2.31 -7.48 21.92
C VAL A 301 0.79 -7.47 21.72
N PHE A 302 0.22 -8.57 21.22
CA PHE A 302 -1.22 -8.71 21.03
C PHE A 302 -2.03 -8.47 22.33
N ALA A 303 -1.52 -8.94 23.46
CA ALA A 303 -2.20 -8.78 24.75
C ALA A 303 -2.17 -7.33 25.27
N LEU A 304 -1.13 -6.56 24.94
CA LEU A 304 -1.04 -5.13 25.26
C LEU A 304 -1.89 -4.29 24.30
N ASP A 305 -1.90 -4.66 23.03
CA ASP A 305 -2.67 -3.96 22.01
C ASP A 305 -4.18 -4.20 22.20
N LEU A 306 -4.60 -5.44 22.50
CA LEU A 306 -6.00 -5.80 22.82
C LEU A 306 -6.25 -5.93 24.32
N ASP A 307 -6.29 -4.79 25.02
CA ASP A 307 -6.62 -4.72 26.45
C ASP A 307 -7.78 -3.74 26.73
N PRO A 308 -9.04 -4.16 26.56
CA PRO A 308 -10.21 -3.32 26.81
C PRO A 308 -10.45 -3.00 28.29
N GLU A 309 -9.74 -3.64 29.23
CA GLU A 309 -9.85 -3.32 30.65
C GLU A 309 -9.08 -2.04 30.99
N HIS A 310 -7.98 -1.80 30.27
CA HIS A 310 -7.06 -0.70 30.55
C HIS A 310 -7.00 0.34 29.43
N HIS A 311 -7.60 0.09 28.26
CA HIS A 311 -7.63 1.03 27.15
C HIS A 311 -9.04 1.30 26.64
N THR A 312 -9.40 2.59 26.57
CA THR A 312 -10.72 3.06 26.13
C THR A 312 -10.88 3.10 24.62
N ASP A 313 -9.77 3.00 23.87
CA ASP A 313 -9.74 2.96 22.41
C ASP A 313 -10.00 1.56 21.84
N ILE A 314 -10.29 0.56 22.68
CA ILE A 314 -10.58 -0.80 22.24
C ILE A 314 -12.09 -1.05 22.28
N ARG A 315 -12.67 -1.31 21.10
CA ARG A 315 -14.11 -1.51 20.93
C ARG A 315 -14.42 -2.85 20.28
N ARG A 316 -15.26 -3.66 20.94
CA ARG A 316 -15.79 -4.89 20.33
C ARG A 316 -16.82 -4.57 19.26
N TRP A 317 -16.85 -5.36 18.20
CA TRP A 317 -17.93 -5.37 17.23
C TRP A 317 -19.28 -5.66 17.90
N ASP A 318 -20.32 -4.90 17.56
CA ASP A 318 -21.66 -5.02 18.18
C ASP A 318 -22.76 -5.30 17.13
N GLY A 319 -23.26 -6.53 17.14
CA GLY A 319 -24.37 -6.96 16.28
C GLY A 319 -25.75 -6.36 16.64
N GLY A 320 -25.85 -5.62 17.74
CA GLY A 320 -27.04 -4.86 18.14
C GLY A 320 -27.13 -3.47 17.51
N GLN A 321 -26.09 -3.01 16.81
CA GLN A 321 -26.02 -1.68 16.22
C GLN A 321 -25.65 -1.76 14.73
N VAL A 322 -26.15 -0.81 13.94
CA VAL A 322 -25.65 -0.52 12.60
C VAL A 322 -24.75 0.71 12.72
N GLY A 323 -23.59 0.71 12.09
CA GLY A 323 -22.67 1.85 12.15
C GLY A 323 -21.22 1.44 11.96
N ALA A 324 -20.32 2.30 12.46
CA ALA A 324 -18.87 2.17 12.26
C ALA A 324 -18.30 0.81 12.68
N TYR A 325 -18.82 0.21 13.77
CA TYR A 325 -18.27 -1.02 14.38
C TYR A 325 -19.35 -2.06 14.66
N GLY A 326 -20.35 -2.16 13.78
CA GLY A 326 -21.51 -3.05 13.96
C GLY A 326 -21.90 -3.78 12.68
N LEU A 327 -23.18 -4.08 12.53
CA LEU A 327 -23.69 -4.76 11.33
C LEU A 327 -23.34 -3.98 10.05
N PRO A 328 -22.95 -4.68 8.96
CA PRO A 328 -22.83 -4.05 7.65
C PRO A 328 -24.20 -3.53 7.17
N ASP A 329 -24.17 -2.58 6.24
CA ASP A 329 -25.37 -2.07 5.57
C ASP A 329 -26.16 -3.25 4.96
N PRO A 330 -27.46 -3.39 5.26
CA PRO A 330 -28.29 -4.44 4.68
C PRO A 330 -28.34 -4.48 3.14
N ALA A 331 -28.03 -3.36 2.47
CA ALA A 331 -27.96 -3.28 1.02
C ALA A 331 -26.60 -3.72 0.43
N TYR A 332 -25.57 -3.84 1.27
CA TYR A 332 -24.25 -4.29 0.84
C TYR A 332 -24.29 -5.78 0.45
N THR A 333 -23.66 -6.13 -0.67
CA THR A 333 -23.50 -7.51 -1.13
C THR A 333 -22.06 -7.96 -0.86
N PRO A 334 -21.82 -8.87 0.09
CA PRO A 334 -20.48 -9.30 0.45
C PRO A 334 -19.78 -10.09 -0.66
N VAL A 335 -18.47 -9.90 -0.76
CA VAL A 335 -17.60 -10.74 -1.60
C VAL A 335 -17.25 -11.99 -0.80
N VAL A 336 -17.68 -13.15 -1.29
CA VAL A 336 -17.55 -14.45 -0.57
C VAL A 336 -16.58 -15.42 -1.24
N THR A 337 -16.04 -15.06 -2.40
CA THR A 337 -15.08 -15.87 -3.16
C THR A 337 -14.00 -14.98 -3.76
N THR A 338 -12.78 -15.49 -3.85
CA THR A 338 -11.71 -14.89 -4.64
C THR A 338 -11.93 -15.22 -6.12
N PRO A 339 -11.91 -14.23 -7.03
CA PRO A 339 -11.86 -14.47 -8.48
C PRO A 339 -10.62 -15.30 -8.86
N ASP A 340 -10.71 -16.09 -9.94
CA ASP A 340 -9.55 -16.80 -10.48
C ASP A 340 -8.71 -15.81 -11.33
N TRP A 341 -7.62 -15.31 -10.76
CA TRP A 341 -6.81 -14.31 -11.44
C TRP A 341 -5.71 -14.95 -12.29
N VAL A 342 -5.47 -14.37 -13.47
CA VAL A 342 -4.50 -14.90 -14.45
C VAL A 342 -3.50 -13.83 -14.94
N THR A 343 -3.48 -12.67 -14.30
CA THR A 343 -2.81 -11.47 -14.81
C THR A 343 -1.28 -11.47 -14.67
N SER A 344 -0.74 -12.02 -13.59
CA SER A 344 0.69 -12.05 -13.30
C SER A 344 1.20 -13.49 -13.27
N THR A 345 2.43 -13.69 -13.76
CA THR A 345 3.05 -15.02 -13.78
C THR A 345 3.58 -15.36 -12.39
N VAL A 346 3.22 -16.55 -11.89
CA VAL A 346 3.78 -17.11 -10.66
C VAL A 346 5.24 -17.52 -10.90
N ARG A 347 6.17 -16.90 -10.16
CA ARG A 347 7.63 -17.13 -10.24
C ARG A 347 8.15 -17.95 -9.07
N PHE A 348 7.49 -17.84 -7.92
CA PHE A 348 7.83 -18.52 -6.67
C PHE A 348 6.68 -19.44 -6.27
N PRO A 349 6.50 -20.62 -6.91
CA PRO A 349 5.35 -21.48 -6.65
C PRO A 349 5.43 -22.24 -5.31
N ILE A 350 6.59 -22.28 -4.65
CA ILE A 350 6.83 -23.10 -3.44
C ILE A 350 7.40 -22.20 -2.34
N PRO A 351 6.78 -22.15 -1.15
CA PRO A 351 7.32 -21.42 -0.02
C PRO A 351 8.60 -22.08 0.50
N LEU A 352 9.54 -21.27 1.01
CA LEU A 352 10.69 -21.80 1.72
C LEU A 352 10.23 -22.41 3.05
N THR A 353 10.76 -23.57 3.41
CA THR A 353 10.70 -24.10 4.79
C THR A 353 12.11 -24.51 5.21
N THR A 354 12.58 -23.99 6.34
CA THR A 354 13.90 -24.31 6.90
C THR A 354 13.79 -24.55 8.39
N HIS A 355 14.65 -25.41 8.93
CA HIS A 355 14.74 -25.69 10.36
C HIS A 355 16.21 -25.66 10.79
N GLY A 356 16.48 -24.98 11.90
CA GLY A 356 17.83 -24.84 12.44
C GLY A 356 17.84 -23.95 13.67
N SER A 357 19.03 -23.67 14.19
CA SER A 357 19.22 -22.66 15.23
C SER A 357 19.53 -21.33 14.57
N TRP A 358 18.61 -20.38 14.67
CA TRP A 358 18.68 -19.09 13.96
C TRP A 358 18.71 -17.94 14.96
N GLY A 359 19.28 -16.80 14.53
CA GLY A 359 19.16 -15.54 15.25
C GLY A 359 17.86 -14.84 14.89
N PHE A 360 17.17 -14.30 15.88
CA PHE A 360 15.92 -13.57 15.76
C PHE A 360 16.00 -12.24 16.47
N GLU A 361 15.36 -11.23 15.89
CA GLU A 361 15.03 -9.99 16.58
C GLU A 361 13.60 -9.56 16.26
N LEU A 362 12.76 -9.31 17.28
CA LEU A 362 11.38 -8.86 17.10
C LEU A 362 11.17 -7.55 17.84
N PHE A 363 10.65 -6.54 17.15
CA PHE A 363 10.42 -5.22 17.71
C PHE A 363 9.26 -4.51 17.03
N THR A 364 8.84 -3.40 17.63
CA THR A 364 7.67 -2.66 17.21
C THR A 364 7.99 -1.18 16.99
N ALA A 365 7.20 -0.54 16.13
CA ALA A 365 7.09 0.90 16.09
C ALA A 365 5.88 1.32 16.95
N PRO A 366 5.98 2.46 17.63
CA PRO A 366 7.08 3.43 17.58
C PRO A 366 8.22 3.20 18.58
N GLU A 367 8.10 2.22 19.49
CA GLU A 367 8.93 2.12 20.69
C GLU A 367 10.42 1.88 20.38
N ALA A 368 10.69 0.99 19.42
CA ALA A 368 12.05 0.52 19.12
C ALA A 368 12.50 0.79 17.68
N ALA A 369 11.59 1.19 16.78
CA ALA A 369 11.86 1.26 15.34
C ALA A 369 13.01 2.20 14.94
N LEU A 370 13.25 3.25 15.71
CA LEU A 370 14.32 4.24 15.49
C LEU A 370 15.49 4.08 16.46
N ARG A 371 15.61 2.94 17.14
CA ARG A 371 16.80 2.63 17.91
C ARG A 371 17.98 2.45 16.96
N SER A 372 19.10 2.99 17.38
CA SER A 372 20.30 3.12 16.58
C SER A 372 21.23 1.92 16.80
N SER A 373 21.25 1.37 18.02
CA SER A 373 22.11 0.26 18.44
C SER A 373 21.64 -1.13 17.98
N ASP A 374 20.34 -1.31 17.81
CA ASP A 374 19.66 -2.54 17.39
C ASP A 374 18.51 -2.18 16.42
N ALA A 375 17.51 -3.06 16.23
CA ALA A 375 16.44 -2.88 15.26
C ALA A 375 17.00 -2.70 13.83
N LEU A 376 16.24 -2.06 12.94
CA LEU A 376 16.65 -1.94 11.53
C LEU A 376 17.93 -1.10 11.37
N LEU A 377 18.02 0.04 12.07
CA LEU A 377 19.17 0.93 11.93
C LEU A 377 20.44 0.26 12.47
N GLY A 378 20.35 -0.46 13.58
CA GLY A 378 21.44 -1.26 14.13
C GLY A 378 21.85 -2.41 13.22
N LEU A 379 20.91 -3.09 12.56
CA LEU A 379 21.21 -4.12 11.57
C LEU A 379 21.98 -3.55 10.37
N VAL A 380 21.47 -2.48 9.75
CA VAL A 380 22.10 -1.84 8.59
C VAL A 380 23.45 -1.22 8.93
N ARG A 381 23.61 -0.68 10.15
CA ARG A 381 24.88 -0.14 10.65
C ARG A 381 26.02 -1.15 10.63
N GLN A 382 25.70 -2.45 10.75
CA GLN A 382 26.70 -3.52 10.75
C GLN A 382 27.26 -3.83 9.35
N ALA A 383 26.63 -3.37 8.27
CA ALA A 383 27.13 -3.56 6.91
C ALA A 383 28.28 -2.59 6.57
N GLY A 384 29.34 -3.12 5.96
CA GLY A 384 30.51 -2.38 5.50
C GLY A 384 31.12 -2.95 4.21
N ALA A 385 32.42 -2.75 4.02
CA ALA A 385 33.12 -3.14 2.80
C ALA A 385 32.98 -4.63 2.47
N GLY A 386 32.41 -4.94 1.30
CA GLY A 386 32.18 -6.32 0.83
C GLY A 386 30.80 -6.90 1.19
N ASP A 387 30.06 -6.25 2.09
CA ASP A 387 28.71 -6.63 2.48
C ASP A 387 27.67 -6.15 1.45
N THR A 388 26.44 -6.65 1.55
CA THR A 388 25.34 -6.28 0.65
C THR A 388 24.06 -5.98 1.41
N VAL A 389 23.38 -4.90 1.02
CA VAL A 389 22.08 -4.47 1.56
C VAL A 389 21.07 -4.34 0.41
N TYR A 390 20.01 -5.13 0.46
CA TYR A 390 18.88 -5.05 -0.46
C TYR A 390 17.65 -4.52 0.26
N VAL A 391 16.98 -3.53 -0.33
CA VAL A 391 15.82 -2.86 0.26
C VAL A 391 14.68 -2.93 -0.75
N GLU A 392 13.57 -3.54 -0.39
CA GLU A 392 12.36 -3.56 -1.21
C GLU A 392 11.18 -3.00 -0.43
N GLN A 393 10.67 -1.86 -0.86
CA GLN A 393 9.73 -1.04 -0.10
C GLN A 393 8.58 -0.52 -0.97
N MET A 394 7.39 -0.41 -0.38
CA MET A 394 6.28 0.34 -0.98
C MET A 394 6.67 1.80 -1.24
N TYR A 395 7.36 2.41 -0.28
CA TYR A 395 7.96 3.73 -0.44
C TYR A 395 9.06 3.95 0.60
N GLU A 396 9.98 4.84 0.27
CA GLU A 396 11.02 5.37 1.16
C GLU A 396 11.22 6.83 0.74
N TYR A 397 10.93 7.80 1.61
CA TYR A 397 10.99 9.22 1.25
C TYR A 397 12.42 9.76 1.32
N VAL A 398 12.75 10.77 0.51
CA VAL A 398 14.04 11.49 0.56
C VAL A 398 14.29 12.03 1.97
N ASP A 399 13.25 12.65 2.51
CA ASP A 399 13.24 13.32 3.79
C ASP A 399 11.84 13.18 4.42
N TRP A 400 11.72 13.53 5.69
CA TRP A 400 10.47 13.47 6.44
C TRP A 400 9.85 14.84 6.67
N GLY A 401 10.46 15.91 6.17
CA GLY A 401 10.04 17.28 6.43
C GLY A 401 10.18 18.13 5.18
N ASP A 402 11.03 19.16 5.27
CA ASP A 402 11.21 20.11 4.16
C ASP A 402 12.36 19.73 3.22
N ASN A 403 13.44 19.15 3.77
CA ASN A 403 14.63 18.79 3.01
C ASN A 403 15.50 17.74 3.72
N PRO A 404 16.35 16.98 2.99
CA PRO A 404 17.16 15.90 3.56
C PRO A 404 18.32 16.37 4.45
N GLN A 405 18.71 17.65 4.42
CA GLN A 405 19.77 18.15 5.30
C GLN A 405 19.26 18.45 6.71
N ASP A 406 18.08 19.06 6.80
CA ASP A 406 17.48 19.48 8.07
C ASP A 406 16.52 18.42 8.62
N ASP A 407 15.81 17.68 7.75
CA ASP A 407 14.78 16.70 8.10
C ASP A 407 14.99 15.32 7.46
N PRO A 408 16.19 14.72 7.61
CA PRO A 408 16.52 13.49 6.92
C PRO A 408 15.56 12.35 7.27
N ASN A 409 15.23 11.54 6.26
CA ASN A 409 14.76 10.20 6.51
C ASN A 409 15.94 9.36 7.04
N VAL A 410 15.98 9.13 8.35
CA VAL A 410 17.10 8.44 9.00
C VAL A 410 17.27 6.98 8.55
N ARG A 411 16.22 6.37 7.96
CA ARG A 411 16.31 5.03 7.36
C ARG A 411 17.05 5.08 6.03
N LEU A 412 16.68 6.01 5.15
CA LEU A 412 17.37 6.22 3.87
C LEU A 412 18.85 6.59 4.11
N GLU A 413 19.11 7.48 5.07
CA GLU A 413 20.47 7.84 5.47
C GLU A 413 21.26 6.65 6.01
N ALA A 414 20.62 5.69 6.70
CA ALA A 414 21.31 4.48 7.16
C ALA A 414 21.79 3.61 5.98
N TYR A 415 20.99 3.49 4.92
CA TYR A 415 21.39 2.77 3.70
C TYR A 415 22.54 3.49 2.98
N ILE A 416 22.44 4.81 2.81
CA ILE A 416 23.52 5.63 2.21
C ILE A 416 24.79 5.52 3.06
N ALA A 417 24.67 5.56 4.39
CA ALA A 417 25.79 5.38 5.29
C ALA A 417 26.43 3.98 5.18
N ALA A 418 25.65 2.93 4.91
CA ALA A 418 26.20 1.60 4.61
C ALA A 418 27.02 1.61 3.31
N ALA A 419 26.52 2.26 2.26
CA ALA A 419 27.26 2.43 1.02
C ALA A 419 28.56 3.24 1.23
N ARG A 420 28.52 4.32 2.02
CA ARG A 420 29.70 5.11 2.42
C ARG A 420 30.73 4.29 3.21
N ARG A 421 30.30 3.23 3.91
CA ARG A 421 31.19 2.25 4.57
C ARG A 421 31.72 1.16 3.62
N GLY A 422 31.29 1.16 2.36
CA GLY A 422 31.76 0.25 1.31
C GLY A 422 30.83 -0.95 1.02
N ALA A 423 29.63 -0.99 1.61
CA ALA A 423 28.65 -2.02 1.29
C ALA A 423 28.04 -1.77 -0.11
N ARG A 424 27.67 -2.83 -0.81
CA ARG A 424 26.78 -2.74 -1.97
C ARG A 424 25.36 -2.49 -1.49
N VAL A 425 24.69 -1.47 -2.00
CA VAL A 425 23.32 -1.15 -1.63
C VAL A 425 22.43 -1.06 -2.87
N ARG A 426 21.29 -1.77 -2.86
CA ARG A 426 20.26 -1.72 -3.92
C ARG A 426 18.89 -1.48 -3.30
N ILE A 427 18.18 -0.47 -3.79
CA ILE A 427 16.88 -0.04 -3.26
C ILE A 427 15.82 -0.13 -4.37
N LEU A 428 14.89 -1.06 -4.26
CA LEU A 428 13.75 -1.20 -5.15
C LEU A 428 12.50 -0.61 -4.49
N LEU A 429 11.90 0.38 -5.13
CA LEU A 429 10.70 1.06 -4.66
C LEU A 429 9.53 0.80 -5.60
N ASN A 430 8.31 0.87 -5.08
CA ASN A 430 7.11 0.76 -5.89
C ASN A 430 7.06 1.83 -6.99
N GLY A 431 6.85 1.42 -8.23
CA GLY A 431 6.77 2.32 -9.39
C GLY A 431 5.38 2.87 -9.67
N VAL A 432 4.32 2.27 -9.10
CA VAL A 432 2.93 2.59 -9.41
C VAL A 432 2.18 3.15 -8.20
N THR A 433 1.02 3.75 -8.44
CA THR A 433 0.07 4.11 -7.39
C THR A 433 -1.03 3.04 -7.38
N PHE A 434 -1.30 2.40 -6.23
CA PHE A 434 -2.32 1.35 -6.19
C PHE A 434 -3.70 1.89 -6.62
N GLY A 435 -4.32 1.25 -7.61
CA GLY A 435 -5.61 1.66 -8.17
C GLY A 435 -5.56 2.84 -9.14
N GLU A 436 -4.38 3.40 -9.43
CA GLU A 436 -4.21 4.59 -10.27
C GLU A 436 -3.11 4.35 -11.33
N PRO A 437 -3.26 4.88 -12.56
CA PRO A 437 -2.33 4.60 -13.66
C PRO A 437 -1.02 5.41 -13.59
N PHE A 438 -0.79 6.19 -12.53
CA PHE A 438 0.31 7.16 -12.47
C PHE A 438 1.48 6.71 -11.58
N ALA A 439 2.69 7.10 -11.99
CA ALA A 439 3.92 6.84 -11.25
C ALA A 439 3.96 7.60 -9.92
N GLN A 440 4.52 6.96 -8.89
CA GLN A 440 4.65 7.58 -7.56
C GLN A 440 5.76 8.65 -7.58
N THR A 441 5.36 9.92 -7.54
CA THR A 441 6.27 11.08 -7.63
C THR A 441 7.29 11.11 -6.48
N ALA A 442 6.88 10.70 -5.28
CA ALA A 442 7.77 10.63 -4.11
C ALA A 442 8.90 9.60 -4.28
N ASN A 443 8.58 8.36 -4.65
CA ASN A 443 9.62 7.35 -4.93
C ASN A 443 10.52 7.77 -6.10
N THR A 444 9.98 8.44 -7.12
CA THR A 444 10.80 9.02 -8.21
C THR A 444 11.83 10.00 -7.68
N ALA A 445 11.44 10.87 -6.75
CA ALA A 445 12.35 11.82 -6.10
C ALA A 445 13.43 11.10 -5.29
N THR A 446 13.07 10.04 -4.56
CA THR A 446 14.04 9.21 -3.81
C THR A 446 15.04 8.54 -4.73
N VAL A 447 14.60 7.94 -5.84
CA VAL A 447 15.50 7.32 -6.81
C VAL A 447 16.47 8.35 -7.40
N ALA A 448 15.99 9.55 -7.76
CA ALA A 448 16.83 10.63 -8.25
C ALA A 448 17.87 11.09 -7.21
N TYR A 449 17.44 11.28 -5.96
CA TYR A 449 18.32 11.65 -4.84
C TYR A 449 19.43 10.61 -4.62
N VAL A 450 19.07 9.33 -4.55
CA VAL A 450 20.02 8.23 -4.37
C VAL A 450 21.04 8.17 -5.50
N HIS A 451 20.61 8.31 -6.76
CA HIS A 451 21.53 8.32 -7.90
C HIS A 451 22.47 9.52 -7.89
N GLN A 452 21.98 10.70 -7.49
CA GLN A 452 22.80 11.88 -7.35
C GLN A 452 23.89 11.66 -6.29
N THR A 453 23.52 11.23 -5.08
CA THR A 453 24.46 10.93 -3.99
C THR A 453 25.47 9.86 -4.40
N ALA A 454 25.02 8.78 -5.04
CA ALA A 454 25.90 7.70 -5.49
C ALA A 454 26.95 8.18 -6.51
N SER A 455 26.55 9.07 -7.43
CA SER A 455 27.44 9.67 -8.43
C SER A 455 28.44 10.65 -7.82
N GLU A 456 27.98 11.54 -6.94
CA GLU A 456 28.81 12.57 -6.29
C GLU A 456 29.86 11.96 -5.35
N GLU A 457 29.51 10.88 -4.65
CA GLU A 457 30.37 10.23 -3.67
C GLU A 457 31.05 8.96 -4.19
N ASN A 458 30.77 8.54 -5.44
CA ASN A 458 31.29 7.31 -6.06
C ASN A 458 31.04 6.05 -5.21
N LEU A 459 29.75 5.82 -4.88
CA LEU A 459 29.29 4.72 -4.03
C LEU A 459 28.76 3.54 -4.86
N ASP A 460 28.86 2.30 -4.35
CA ASP A 460 28.14 1.14 -4.91
C ASP A 460 26.68 1.14 -4.41
N LEU A 461 25.95 2.19 -4.79
CA LEU A 461 24.59 2.50 -4.36
C LEU A 461 23.71 2.75 -5.59
N GLU A 462 22.60 2.03 -5.70
CA GLU A 462 21.61 2.25 -6.75
C GLU A 462 20.19 2.13 -6.19
N ALA A 463 19.26 2.87 -6.78
CA ALA A 463 17.83 2.71 -6.54
C ALA A 463 17.08 2.53 -7.86
N ALA A 464 15.88 1.96 -7.82
CA ALA A 464 15.01 1.79 -8.98
C ALA A 464 13.54 1.80 -8.58
N LEU A 465 12.68 2.11 -9.55
CA LEU A 465 11.24 1.91 -9.45
C LEU A 465 10.87 0.59 -10.12
N GLY A 466 9.95 -0.17 -9.55
CA GLY A 466 9.49 -1.44 -10.13
C GLY A 466 8.00 -1.70 -9.91
N ASP A 467 7.41 -2.43 -10.85
CA ASP A 467 6.13 -3.10 -10.70
C ASP A 467 6.26 -4.57 -11.17
N PRO A 468 6.91 -5.43 -10.36
CA PRO A 468 7.22 -6.80 -10.76
C PRO A 468 5.98 -7.71 -10.88
N THR A 469 4.81 -7.21 -10.47
CA THR A 469 3.56 -7.98 -10.37
C THR A 469 2.41 -7.37 -11.20
N ALA A 470 2.67 -6.30 -11.97
CA ALA A 470 1.65 -5.50 -12.67
C ALA A 470 0.52 -4.97 -11.75
N TYR A 471 0.85 -4.75 -10.47
CA TYR A 471 -0.05 -4.20 -9.46
C TYR A 471 0.69 -3.36 -8.41
N GLY A 472 2.00 -3.52 -8.27
CA GLY A 472 2.87 -2.74 -7.40
C GLY A 472 3.55 -3.52 -6.29
N ILE A 473 4.54 -2.87 -5.70
CA ILE A 473 5.29 -3.36 -4.54
C ILE A 473 4.61 -2.88 -3.26
N HIS A 474 4.14 -3.82 -2.45
CA HIS A 474 3.65 -3.60 -1.09
C HIS A 474 4.53 -4.30 -0.04
N ASN A 475 5.81 -4.47 -0.37
CA ASN A 475 6.80 -5.08 0.50
C ASN A 475 7.39 -4.07 1.49
N LYS A 476 7.92 -4.57 2.62
CA LYS A 476 8.69 -3.81 3.61
C LYS A 476 9.85 -4.67 4.08
N MET A 477 10.75 -4.96 3.14
CA MET A 477 11.83 -5.91 3.34
C MET A 477 13.18 -5.22 3.27
N VAL A 478 14.08 -5.59 4.20
CA VAL A 478 15.50 -5.25 4.12
C VAL A 478 16.32 -6.51 4.35
N LEU A 479 17.24 -6.81 3.43
CA LEU A 479 18.13 -7.95 3.51
C LEU A 479 19.56 -7.45 3.70
N VAL A 480 20.28 -8.02 4.66
CA VAL A 480 21.68 -7.67 4.91
C VAL A 480 22.52 -8.93 4.90
N TRP A 481 23.42 -9.03 3.93
CA TRP A 481 24.47 -10.06 3.88
C TRP A 481 25.76 -9.48 4.44
N ARG A 482 26.33 -10.18 5.43
CA ARG A 482 27.63 -9.85 5.99
C ARG A 482 28.57 -11.01 5.74
N GLU A 483 29.68 -10.77 5.04
CA GLU A 483 30.61 -11.84 4.62
C GLU A 483 31.08 -12.72 5.79
N GLU A 484 31.27 -12.13 6.97
CA GLU A 484 31.75 -12.84 8.16
C GLU A 484 30.64 -13.44 9.04
N SER A 485 29.38 -13.04 8.85
CA SER A 485 28.27 -13.34 9.79
C SER A 485 27.00 -13.88 9.13
N GLY A 486 26.98 -14.05 7.81
CA GLY A 486 25.84 -14.58 7.06
C GLY A 486 24.74 -13.55 6.81
N GLY A 487 23.58 -14.05 6.37
CA GLY A 487 22.45 -13.25 5.92
C GLY A 487 21.36 -13.06 6.98
N CYS A 488 20.82 -11.85 7.07
CA CYS A 488 19.63 -11.52 7.85
C CYS A 488 18.55 -10.89 6.97
N ALA A 489 17.29 -11.29 7.20
CA ALA A 489 16.12 -10.70 6.56
C ALA A 489 15.25 -9.98 7.58
N HIS A 490 15.00 -8.70 7.37
CA HIS A 490 14.02 -7.89 8.09
C HIS A 490 12.69 -7.90 7.32
N ILE A 491 11.63 -8.38 7.97
CA ILE A 491 10.30 -8.57 7.38
C ILE A 491 9.27 -8.01 8.36
N GLY A 492 8.35 -7.17 7.89
CA GLY A 492 7.33 -6.61 8.75
C GLY A 492 6.45 -5.61 8.04
N SER A 493 5.89 -4.67 8.81
CA SER A 493 4.91 -3.71 8.32
C SER A 493 5.42 -2.27 8.18
N ILE A 494 6.61 -1.96 8.71
CA ILE A 494 7.19 -0.61 8.80
C ILE A 494 7.62 -0.09 7.42
N ASN A 495 6.88 0.89 6.89
CA ASN A 495 7.28 1.60 5.67
C ASN A 495 8.39 2.64 5.93
N GLY A 496 8.92 3.23 4.86
CA GLY A 496 9.92 4.31 4.90
C GLY A 496 9.40 5.71 5.23
N SER A 497 8.22 5.85 5.85
CA SER A 497 7.69 7.14 6.29
C SER A 497 7.99 7.42 7.75
N GLU A 498 7.96 8.70 8.09
CA GLU A 498 8.02 9.15 9.48
C GLU A 498 6.88 8.56 10.32
N GLY A 499 5.65 8.58 9.78
CA GLY A 499 4.47 8.09 10.47
C GLY A 499 4.58 6.61 10.86
N SER A 500 5.04 5.76 9.93
CA SER A 500 5.29 4.34 10.20
C SER A 500 6.36 4.12 11.28
N SER A 501 7.28 5.07 11.46
CA SER A 501 8.38 4.94 12.42
C SER A 501 8.05 5.53 13.79
N LYS A 502 7.15 6.51 13.88
CA LYS A 502 6.97 7.36 15.06
C LYS A 502 5.58 7.37 15.70
N ILE A 503 4.53 7.01 14.98
CA ILE A 503 3.13 7.15 15.48
C ILE A 503 2.21 5.98 15.15
N ASN A 504 2.54 5.17 14.15
CA ASN A 504 1.80 3.95 13.87
C ASN A 504 2.24 2.83 14.79
N ARG A 505 1.30 1.92 15.09
CA ARG A 505 1.62 0.59 15.59
C ARG A 505 2.12 -0.24 14.43
N GLU A 506 3.38 -0.66 14.47
CA GLU A 506 3.97 -1.54 13.46
C GLU A 506 4.76 -2.65 14.14
N MET A 507 5.04 -3.75 13.43
CA MET A 507 5.92 -4.81 13.93
C MET A 507 6.84 -5.35 12.83
N ALA A 508 8.06 -5.69 13.21
CA ALA A 508 9.02 -6.33 12.32
C ALA A 508 9.83 -7.43 13.00
N LEU A 509 10.07 -8.49 12.24
CA LEU A 509 10.89 -9.64 12.60
C LEU A 509 12.15 -9.66 11.73
N GLN A 510 13.30 -9.73 12.37
CA GLN A 510 14.56 -10.07 11.74
C GLN A 510 14.84 -11.56 11.91
N VAL A 511 15.18 -12.25 10.82
CA VAL A 511 15.59 -13.65 10.80
C VAL A 511 16.99 -13.75 10.20
N CYS A 512 17.99 -14.01 11.04
CA CYS A 512 19.37 -14.25 10.64
C CYS A 512 19.57 -15.74 10.35
N ALA A 513 19.26 -16.11 9.09
CA ALA A 513 19.38 -17.45 8.57
C ALA A 513 19.70 -17.40 7.06
N ASP A 514 20.85 -17.94 6.66
CA ASP A 514 21.30 -17.93 5.26
C ASP A 514 20.27 -18.49 4.27
N PRO A 515 19.52 -19.57 4.54
CA PRO A 515 18.48 -20.05 3.62
C PRO A 515 17.34 -19.04 3.42
N VAL A 516 16.97 -18.30 4.47
CA VAL A 516 15.94 -17.26 4.41
C VAL A 516 16.44 -16.07 3.60
N TYR A 517 17.65 -15.61 3.89
CA TYR A 517 18.30 -14.56 3.11
C TYR A 517 18.40 -14.95 1.64
N ALA A 518 18.91 -16.13 1.32
CA ALA A 518 19.12 -16.56 -0.07
C ALA A 518 17.81 -16.64 -0.87
N TYR A 519 16.73 -17.14 -0.25
CA TYR A 519 15.41 -17.20 -0.89
C TYR A 519 14.87 -15.80 -1.18
N LEU A 520 14.93 -14.88 -0.21
CA LEU A 520 14.45 -13.51 -0.40
C LEU A 520 15.38 -12.65 -1.26
N ALA A 521 16.69 -12.93 -1.28
CA ALA A 521 17.61 -12.32 -2.21
C ALA A 521 17.29 -12.74 -3.65
N SER A 522 16.90 -14.00 -3.87
CA SER A 522 16.45 -14.45 -5.20
C SER A 522 15.15 -13.75 -5.66
N LEU A 523 14.26 -13.45 -4.71
CA LEU A 523 13.10 -12.59 -4.95
C LEU A 523 13.54 -11.19 -5.38
N PHE A 524 14.34 -10.53 -4.54
CA PHE A 524 14.81 -9.18 -4.80
C PHE A 524 15.50 -9.07 -6.17
N GLU A 525 16.40 -10.00 -6.49
CA GLU A 525 17.10 -10.01 -7.77
C GLU A 525 16.13 -10.18 -8.94
N SER A 526 15.17 -11.13 -8.84
CA SER A 526 14.13 -11.30 -9.87
C SER A 526 13.38 -9.99 -10.12
N ASP A 527 12.91 -9.35 -9.06
CA ASP A 527 12.11 -8.14 -9.15
C ASP A 527 12.96 -6.93 -9.60
N TRP A 528 14.24 -6.87 -9.19
CA TRP A 528 15.21 -5.89 -9.67
C TRP A 528 15.44 -5.99 -11.19
N TRP A 529 15.57 -7.20 -11.72
CA TRP A 529 15.74 -7.42 -13.16
C TRP A 529 14.47 -7.13 -13.95
N LEU A 530 13.28 -7.41 -13.40
CA LEU A 530 12.00 -7.06 -14.02
C LEU A 530 11.78 -5.55 -14.06
N ALA A 531 12.18 -4.84 -13.01
CA ALA A 531 12.17 -3.39 -12.96
C ALA A 531 13.19 -2.74 -13.91
N ARG A 532 14.22 -3.50 -14.32
CA ARG A 532 15.34 -3.01 -15.15
C ARG A 532 15.70 -4.01 -16.25
N PRO A 533 14.82 -4.23 -17.24
CA PRO A 533 15.11 -5.16 -18.31
C PRO A 533 16.34 -4.68 -19.08
N VAL A 534 17.45 -5.41 -18.96
CA VAL A 534 18.61 -5.20 -19.83
C VAL A 534 18.26 -5.85 -21.16
N PHE A 535 17.94 -5.02 -22.15
CA PHE A 535 17.81 -5.43 -23.54
C PHE A 535 19.18 -5.82 -24.11
N LEU A 536 19.66 -7.02 -23.76
CA LEU A 536 20.73 -7.67 -24.51
C LEU A 536 20.13 -8.11 -25.84
N PRO A 537 20.77 -7.82 -26.99
CA PRO A 537 20.36 -8.40 -28.27
C PRO A 537 20.60 -9.92 -28.22
N LEU A 538 19.58 -10.65 -27.77
CA LEU A 538 19.56 -12.09 -27.75
C LEU A 538 19.34 -12.58 -29.18
N VAL A 539 20.38 -13.13 -29.81
CA VAL A 539 20.20 -13.85 -31.07
C VAL A 539 19.61 -15.22 -30.74
N MET A 540 18.29 -15.26 -30.65
CA MET A 540 17.55 -16.51 -30.50
C MET A 540 17.58 -17.28 -31.82
N ARG A 541 17.90 -18.57 -31.74
CA ARG A 541 17.76 -19.49 -32.86
C ARG A 541 16.28 -19.86 -32.97
N ASP A 542 15.69 -19.68 -34.16
CA ASP A 542 14.28 -19.93 -34.46
C ASP A 542 13.28 -18.93 -33.84
N TYR A 543 13.75 -17.73 -33.46
CA TYR A 543 12.85 -16.61 -33.17
C TYR A 543 12.29 -16.03 -34.47
N ALA A 544 10.97 -16.10 -34.62
CA ALA A 544 10.26 -15.21 -35.52
C ALA A 544 10.15 -13.86 -34.80
N PRO A 545 10.78 -12.78 -35.29
CA PRO A 545 10.53 -11.45 -34.73
C PRO A 545 9.03 -11.16 -34.75
N PRO A 546 8.50 -10.36 -33.81
CA PRO A 546 7.14 -9.87 -33.92
C PRO A 546 7.03 -9.20 -35.29
N ALA A 547 5.85 -9.28 -35.91
CA ALA A 547 5.61 -8.50 -37.12
C ALA A 547 6.07 -7.04 -36.89
N PRO A 548 6.71 -6.41 -37.89
CA PRO A 548 7.12 -5.02 -37.76
C PRO A 548 5.89 -4.15 -37.41
N PRO A 549 6.09 -2.99 -36.74
CA PRO A 549 5.02 -2.03 -36.55
C PRO A 549 4.27 -1.77 -37.86
N VAL A 550 2.96 -1.68 -37.77
CA VAL A 550 2.11 -1.45 -38.94
C VAL A 550 2.35 -0.06 -39.52
N ASP A 551 2.24 0.06 -40.84
CA ASP A 551 2.42 1.31 -41.58
C ASP A 551 1.10 2.02 -41.93
N TYR A 552 0.05 1.71 -41.16
CA TYR A 552 -1.30 2.25 -41.29
C TYR A 552 -1.89 2.63 -39.91
N ILE A 553 -3.05 3.29 -39.92
CA ILE A 553 -3.77 3.67 -38.70
C ILE A 553 -4.50 2.46 -38.12
N VAL A 554 -4.40 2.30 -36.81
CA VAL A 554 -5.11 1.25 -36.08
C VAL A 554 -6.19 1.83 -35.19
N ILE A 555 -7.20 1.01 -34.91
CA ILE A 555 -8.11 1.16 -33.77
C ILE A 555 -7.32 0.74 -32.53
N SER A 556 -7.05 1.68 -31.63
CA SER A 556 -6.22 1.44 -30.44
C SER A 556 -7.03 1.10 -29.21
N GLU A 557 -8.26 1.61 -29.07
CA GLU A 557 -9.08 1.31 -27.89
C GLU A 557 -10.58 1.38 -28.22
N VAL A 558 -11.39 0.48 -27.65
CA VAL A 558 -12.84 0.41 -27.87
C VAL A 558 -13.58 0.28 -26.53
N MET A 559 -14.42 1.26 -26.21
CA MET A 559 -15.35 1.22 -25.09
C MET A 559 -16.73 0.77 -25.58
N TYR A 560 -17.02 -0.52 -25.44
CA TYR A 560 -18.31 -1.08 -25.81
C TYR A 560 -19.26 -1.28 -24.61
N ARG A 561 -18.77 -1.11 -23.37
CA ARG A 561 -19.58 -1.37 -22.16
C ARG A 561 -19.38 -0.30 -21.07
N PRO A 562 -19.87 0.92 -21.28
CA PRO A 562 -19.56 2.05 -20.39
C PRO A 562 -20.18 1.88 -18.99
N GLY A 563 -19.45 2.29 -17.94
CA GLY A 563 -19.93 2.30 -16.56
C GLY A 563 -20.75 3.56 -16.20
N GLY A 564 -21.62 3.45 -15.19
CA GLY A 564 -22.27 4.61 -14.56
C GLY A 564 -23.25 5.39 -15.45
N GLN A 565 -23.95 4.71 -16.37
CA GLN A 565 -24.89 5.33 -17.29
C GLN A 565 -26.16 5.81 -16.55
N THR A 566 -26.45 7.11 -16.61
CA THR A 566 -27.70 7.72 -16.11
C THR A 566 -28.60 8.24 -17.25
N SER A 567 -28.01 8.50 -18.43
CA SER A 567 -28.69 8.78 -19.71
C SER A 567 -27.74 8.51 -20.87
N GLY A 568 -28.27 8.11 -22.04
CA GLY A 568 -27.49 7.91 -23.26
C GLY A 568 -26.60 6.67 -23.24
N ASN A 569 -25.71 6.57 -24.24
CA ASN A 569 -24.79 5.45 -24.39
C ASN A 569 -23.37 6.00 -24.66
N ARG A 570 -22.48 5.83 -23.67
CA ARG A 570 -21.14 6.44 -23.60
C ARG A 570 -20.08 5.59 -24.32
N GLU A 571 -20.46 5.00 -25.44
CA GLU A 571 -19.54 4.22 -26.28
C GLU A 571 -18.60 5.15 -27.07
N TRP A 572 -17.39 4.68 -27.28
CA TRP A 572 -16.39 5.38 -28.08
C TRP A 572 -15.35 4.42 -28.67
N VAL A 573 -14.72 4.89 -29.74
CA VAL A 573 -13.63 4.21 -30.46
C VAL A 573 -12.45 5.17 -30.55
N GLU A 574 -11.25 4.68 -30.29
CA GLU A 574 -10.01 5.43 -30.43
C GLU A 574 -9.21 4.92 -31.64
N LEU A 575 -8.68 5.86 -32.41
CA LEU A 575 -7.72 5.60 -33.49
C LEU A 575 -6.35 6.11 -33.10
N TYR A 576 -5.32 5.35 -33.46
CA TYR A 576 -3.91 5.70 -33.27
C TYR A 576 -3.14 5.60 -34.58
N ASN A 577 -2.28 6.58 -34.82
CA ASN A 577 -1.32 6.56 -35.92
C ASN A 577 0.08 6.18 -35.42
N PRO A 578 0.47 4.89 -35.49
CA PRO A 578 1.79 4.43 -35.05
C PRO A 578 2.93 4.86 -35.98
N THR A 579 2.62 5.50 -37.11
CA THR A 579 3.60 5.81 -38.15
C THR A 579 4.31 7.15 -37.90
N SER A 580 5.37 7.40 -38.68
CA SER A 580 6.08 8.68 -38.68
C SER A 580 5.49 9.72 -39.65
N GLN A 581 4.33 9.46 -40.26
CA GLN A 581 3.69 10.34 -41.23
C GLN A 581 2.28 10.69 -40.77
N SER A 582 1.79 11.88 -41.10
CA SER A 582 0.39 12.24 -40.88
C SER A 582 -0.49 11.64 -41.97
N PHE A 583 -1.70 11.20 -41.61
CA PHE A 583 -2.73 10.74 -42.54
C PHE A 583 -3.82 11.79 -42.71
N ASP A 584 -4.31 11.92 -43.94
CA ASP A 584 -5.55 12.63 -44.26
C ASP A 584 -6.71 11.64 -44.20
N LEU A 585 -7.61 11.83 -43.24
CA LEU A 585 -8.78 10.98 -43.02
C LEU A 585 -10.02 11.51 -43.70
N SER A 586 -9.93 12.62 -44.45
CA SER A 586 -11.09 13.19 -45.15
C SER A 586 -11.82 12.12 -45.98
N GLY A 587 -13.08 11.86 -45.65
CA GLY A 587 -13.92 10.88 -46.32
C GLY A 587 -13.61 9.40 -46.02
N TRP A 588 -12.69 9.09 -45.10
CA TRP A 588 -12.52 7.74 -44.54
C TRP A 588 -13.75 7.34 -43.73
N TYR A 589 -13.95 6.03 -43.54
CA TYR A 589 -15.14 5.49 -42.91
C TYR A 589 -14.83 4.81 -41.58
N LEU A 590 -15.72 4.98 -40.60
CA LEU A 590 -15.69 4.28 -39.32
C LEU A 590 -17.11 3.82 -38.94
N GLY A 591 -17.25 2.58 -38.51
CA GLY A 591 -18.54 2.00 -38.12
C GLY A 591 -18.51 0.49 -37.93
N ASP A 592 -19.65 -0.11 -37.60
CA ASP A 592 -19.84 -1.56 -37.43
C ASP A 592 -20.51 -2.21 -38.65
N ALA A 593 -20.92 -1.45 -39.66
CA ALA A 593 -21.58 -2.01 -40.84
C ALA A 593 -20.61 -2.60 -41.88
N ALA A 594 -20.71 -3.90 -42.11
CA ALA A 594 -19.94 -4.59 -43.16
C ALA A 594 -20.45 -4.24 -44.57
N SER A 595 -21.75 -3.99 -44.73
CA SER A 595 -22.38 -3.69 -46.03
C SER A 595 -23.47 -2.63 -45.91
N VAL A 596 -23.70 -1.87 -46.99
CA VAL A 596 -24.76 -0.85 -47.05
C VAL A 596 -26.13 -1.47 -46.75
N GLY A 597 -26.85 -0.89 -45.78
CA GLY A 597 -28.18 -1.33 -45.37
C GLY A 597 -28.21 -2.52 -44.41
N GLU A 598 -27.08 -2.87 -43.78
CA GLU A 598 -27.04 -3.81 -42.65
C GLU A 598 -27.94 -3.29 -41.51
N TYR A 599 -28.96 -4.08 -41.16
CA TYR A 599 -29.94 -3.68 -40.15
C TYR A 599 -29.29 -3.65 -38.76
N GLY A 600 -29.43 -2.53 -38.06
CA GLY A 600 -28.91 -2.35 -36.71
C GLY A 600 -27.43 -2.00 -36.63
N ALA A 601 -26.77 -1.72 -37.77
CA ALA A 601 -25.40 -1.25 -37.85
C ALA A 601 -25.32 0.11 -38.57
N GLY A 602 -24.20 0.81 -38.44
CA GLY A 602 -23.94 2.11 -39.05
C GLY A 602 -22.53 2.22 -39.64
N MET A 603 -22.39 3.10 -40.65
CA MET A 603 -21.09 3.53 -41.16
C MET A 603 -21.14 5.04 -41.38
N TYR A 604 -20.09 5.72 -40.93
CA TYR A 604 -19.97 7.17 -40.99
C TYR A 604 -18.63 7.57 -41.60
N ARG A 605 -18.53 8.81 -42.07
CA ARG A 605 -17.36 9.36 -42.72
C ARG A 605 -16.79 10.51 -41.92
N PHE A 606 -15.46 10.59 -41.86
CA PHE A 606 -14.79 11.79 -41.36
C PHE A 606 -15.08 12.98 -42.29
N PRO A 607 -15.34 14.18 -41.73
CA PRO A 607 -15.54 15.38 -42.52
C PRO A 607 -14.25 15.80 -43.26
N ASP A 608 -14.41 16.67 -44.26
CA ASP A 608 -13.27 17.24 -44.97
C ASP A 608 -12.30 17.94 -44.01
N GLU A 609 -11.02 17.94 -44.36
CA GLU A 609 -9.92 18.54 -43.57
C GLU A 609 -9.61 17.79 -42.26
N THR A 610 -10.06 16.54 -42.11
CA THR A 610 -9.67 15.70 -40.97
C THR A 610 -8.28 15.12 -41.19
N SER A 611 -7.37 15.35 -40.24
CA SER A 611 -6.02 14.79 -40.29
C SER A 611 -5.62 14.17 -38.96
N LEU A 612 -4.85 13.08 -39.02
CA LEU A 612 -4.27 12.42 -37.85
C LEU A 612 -2.73 12.49 -37.93
N ALA A 613 -2.13 13.24 -37.01
CA ALA A 613 -0.68 13.44 -36.98
C ALA A 613 0.08 12.14 -36.68
N ALA A 614 1.36 12.09 -37.05
CA ALA A 614 2.27 11.01 -36.64
C ALA A 614 2.30 10.86 -35.11
N GLY A 615 2.07 9.64 -34.60
CA GLY A 615 1.94 9.37 -33.17
C GLY A 615 0.71 9.99 -32.51
N GLY A 616 -0.22 10.55 -33.29
CA GLY A 616 -1.45 11.17 -32.79
C GLY A 616 -2.56 10.17 -32.55
N VAL A 617 -3.56 10.62 -31.79
CA VAL A 617 -4.76 9.87 -31.39
C VAL A 617 -6.01 10.66 -31.76
N LEU A 618 -7.09 9.97 -32.12
CA LEU A 618 -8.45 10.53 -32.20
C LEU A 618 -9.42 9.66 -31.41
N VAL A 619 -10.25 10.28 -30.57
CA VAL A 619 -11.35 9.63 -29.86
C VAL A 619 -12.67 10.02 -30.50
N ILE A 620 -13.42 9.04 -30.97
CA ILE A 620 -14.71 9.22 -31.64
C ILE A 620 -15.81 8.60 -30.76
N ALA A 621 -16.71 9.44 -30.27
CA ALA A 621 -17.78 9.02 -29.38
C ALA A 621 -19.14 8.94 -30.09
N GLN A 622 -20.08 8.19 -29.52
CA GLN A 622 -21.44 8.12 -30.07
C GLN A 622 -22.22 9.43 -29.94
N GLN A 623 -22.09 10.10 -28.79
CA GLN A 623 -22.61 11.43 -28.53
C GLN A 623 -21.69 12.16 -27.55
N ALA A 624 -21.15 13.32 -27.93
CA ALA A 624 -20.28 14.12 -27.09
C ALA A 624 -20.97 14.58 -25.79
N ALA A 625 -22.24 14.98 -25.88
CA ALA A 625 -23.02 15.43 -24.73
C ALA A 625 -23.18 14.38 -23.61
N ASP A 626 -22.97 13.09 -23.88
CA ASP A 626 -23.06 12.04 -22.86
C ASP A 626 -21.83 11.98 -21.92
N PHE A 627 -20.76 12.71 -22.25
CA PHE A 627 -19.51 12.72 -21.51
C PHE A 627 -19.34 13.93 -20.58
N GLU A 628 -20.32 14.86 -20.54
CA GLU A 628 -20.27 16.00 -19.63
C GLU A 628 -20.22 15.54 -18.16
N GLY A 629 -19.17 15.94 -17.44
CA GLY A 629 -18.98 15.60 -16.02
C GLY A 629 -18.44 14.19 -15.75
N VAL A 630 -18.05 13.43 -16.77
CA VAL A 630 -17.34 12.15 -16.60
C VAL A 630 -15.89 12.42 -16.18
N SER A 631 -15.51 12.00 -14.98
CA SER A 631 -14.14 12.18 -14.48
C SER A 631 -13.13 11.42 -15.35
N GLY A 632 -12.02 12.08 -15.72
CA GLY A 632 -10.96 11.48 -16.54
C GLY A 632 -11.22 11.51 -18.05
N PHE A 633 -12.38 11.99 -18.52
CA PHE A 633 -12.70 12.14 -19.94
C PHE A 633 -12.82 13.63 -20.27
N LEU A 634 -11.92 14.18 -21.09
CA LEU A 634 -11.88 15.62 -21.36
C LEU A 634 -12.96 16.06 -22.36
N GLN A 635 -12.92 15.52 -23.59
CA GLN A 635 -13.90 15.71 -24.68
C GLN A 635 -13.50 14.80 -25.85
N PRO A 636 -14.43 14.20 -26.62
CA PRO A 636 -14.05 13.45 -27.82
C PRO A 636 -13.68 14.40 -28.97
N ASP A 637 -12.87 13.92 -29.92
CA ASP A 637 -12.47 14.67 -31.11
C ASP A 637 -13.60 14.73 -32.17
N PHE A 638 -14.44 13.69 -32.21
CA PHE A 638 -15.59 13.60 -33.10
C PHE A 638 -16.78 12.92 -32.41
N GLU A 639 -17.99 13.20 -32.89
CA GLU A 639 -19.18 12.44 -32.50
C GLU A 639 -19.98 11.89 -33.69
N PHE A 640 -20.62 10.73 -33.53
CA PHE A 640 -21.52 10.14 -34.56
C PHE A 640 -22.90 10.80 -34.63
N LEU A 641 -23.22 11.65 -33.64
CA LEU A 641 -24.48 12.40 -33.51
C LEU A 641 -25.72 11.51 -33.68
N ILE A 642 -25.97 10.63 -32.71
CA ILE A 642 -27.16 9.78 -32.72
C ILE A 642 -28.47 10.53 -32.40
N ASP A 643 -28.41 11.60 -31.58
CA ASP A 643 -29.53 12.49 -31.31
C ASP A 643 -29.20 13.94 -31.72
N PRO A 644 -29.71 14.41 -32.87
CA PRO A 644 -29.50 15.79 -33.33
C PRO A 644 -29.99 16.87 -32.35
N GLY A 645 -30.85 16.52 -31.40
CA GLY A 645 -31.30 17.43 -30.34
C GLY A 645 -30.26 17.66 -29.23
N ARG A 646 -29.17 16.90 -29.23
CA ARG A 646 -28.10 16.92 -28.21
C ARG A 646 -26.70 17.16 -28.80
N ASP A 647 -26.65 17.72 -30.01
CA ASP A 647 -25.42 18.11 -30.72
C ASP A 647 -24.55 19.04 -29.87
N ASP A 648 -23.30 18.65 -29.59
CA ASP A 648 -22.32 19.55 -28.99
C ASP A 648 -21.59 20.29 -30.10
N LEU A 649 -21.96 21.54 -30.32
CA LEU A 649 -21.39 22.36 -31.39
C LEU A 649 -19.86 22.60 -31.28
N ALA A 650 -19.24 22.23 -30.15
CA ALA A 650 -17.79 22.24 -30.00
C ALA A 650 -17.11 20.97 -30.56
N VAL A 651 -17.85 19.88 -30.76
CA VAL A 651 -17.34 18.61 -31.28
C VAL A 651 -17.80 18.42 -32.74
N PRO A 652 -16.88 18.25 -33.69
CA PRO A 652 -17.23 17.95 -35.07
C PRO A 652 -18.02 16.64 -35.24
N ASN A 653 -19.04 16.69 -36.10
CA ASN A 653 -19.89 15.55 -36.40
C ASN A 653 -19.32 14.68 -37.53
N MET A 654 -19.30 13.38 -37.33
CA MET A 654 -19.13 12.38 -38.38
C MET A 654 -20.34 12.39 -39.31
N LEU A 655 -20.11 12.19 -40.61
CA LEU A 655 -21.15 12.27 -41.64
C LEU A 655 -21.70 10.87 -41.95
N PRO A 656 -23.02 10.61 -41.82
CA PRO A 656 -23.59 9.30 -42.19
C PRO A 656 -23.22 8.92 -43.63
N ALA A 657 -22.65 7.72 -43.81
CA ALA A 657 -22.17 7.29 -45.12
C ALA A 657 -23.29 6.85 -46.07
N ASP A 658 -24.45 6.47 -45.51
CA ASP A 658 -25.71 6.11 -46.17
C ASP A 658 -26.87 6.21 -45.14
N SER A 659 -28.09 5.86 -45.56
CA SER A 659 -29.23 5.64 -44.65
C SER A 659 -29.19 4.23 -44.06
N TRP A 660 -29.19 4.12 -42.73
CA TRP A 660 -29.12 2.86 -41.98
C TRP A 660 -30.46 2.56 -41.31
N ASP A 661 -31.01 1.36 -41.55
CA ASP A 661 -32.21 0.89 -40.86
C ASP A 661 -31.83 0.35 -39.47
N GLY A 662 -32.53 0.76 -38.41
CA GLY A 662 -32.26 0.31 -37.04
C GLY A 662 -31.70 1.42 -36.15
N PHE A 663 -30.65 1.13 -35.37
CA PHE A 663 -30.13 2.02 -34.33
C PHE A 663 -28.80 2.70 -34.69
N GLY A 664 -28.26 2.49 -35.90
CA GLY A 664 -26.98 3.05 -36.34
C GLY A 664 -25.79 2.33 -35.71
N PHE A 665 -24.67 3.04 -35.54
CA PHE A 665 -23.44 2.48 -34.98
C PHE A 665 -23.51 2.42 -33.45
N ILE A 666 -23.94 1.27 -32.91
CA ILE A 666 -24.03 0.95 -31.48
C ILE A 666 -23.31 -0.39 -31.26
N LEU A 667 -22.50 -0.48 -30.21
CA LEU A 667 -21.67 -1.64 -29.93
C LEU A 667 -22.37 -2.66 -29.01
N GLY A 668 -22.55 -3.89 -29.47
CA GLY A 668 -23.21 -4.93 -28.69
C GLY A 668 -22.40 -5.53 -27.54
N ASP A 669 -22.90 -5.46 -26.30
CA ASP A 669 -22.31 -6.10 -25.09
C ASP A 669 -21.90 -7.57 -25.25
N ALA A 670 -22.68 -8.36 -25.99
CA ALA A 670 -22.41 -9.79 -26.22
C ALA A 670 -21.30 -10.04 -27.26
N GLY A 671 -21.00 -9.02 -28.08
CA GLY A 671 -19.98 -9.05 -29.11
C GLY A 671 -20.42 -8.36 -30.41
N ASP A 672 -19.47 -7.66 -31.02
CA ASP A 672 -19.66 -6.87 -32.23
C ASP A 672 -18.36 -6.68 -33.02
N LYS A 673 -18.36 -5.76 -34.00
CA LYS A 673 -17.22 -5.35 -34.80
C LYS A 673 -17.12 -3.84 -34.96
N VAL A 674 -15.90 -3.33 -35.07
CA VAL A 674 -15.58 -1.96 -35.50
C VAL A 674 -14.71 -2.07 -36.74
N ILE A 675 -15.01 -1.30 -37.77
CA ILE A 675 -14.35 -1.34 -39.08
C ILE A 675 -13.90 0.07 -39.45
N LEU A 676 -12.60 0.23 -39.72
CA LEU A 676 -12.01 1.43 -40.30
C LEU A 676 -11.75 1.18 -41.79
N ARG A 677 -12.22 2.07 -42.67
CA ARG A 677 -11.95 2.02 -44.12
C ARG A 677 -11.34 3.32 -44.64
N ASP A 678 -10.48 3.20 -45.62
CA ASP A 678 -9.96 4.37 -46.34
C ASP A 678 -11.04 5.06 -47.19
N ALA A 679 -10.73 6.22 -47.76
CA ALA A 679 -11.67 6.96 -48.61
C ALA A 679 -12.13 6.19 -49.87
N ALA A 680 -11.38 5.16 -50.29
CA ALA A 680 -11.77 4.27 -51.39
C ALA A 680 -12.70 3.12 -50.93
N GLY A 681 -12.94 2.99 -49.62
CA GLY A 681 -13.76 1.96 -49.01
C GLY A 681 -13.02 0.64 -48.79
N VAL A 682 -11.69 0.65 -48.76
CA VAL A 682 -10.85 -0.51 -48.45
C VAL A 682 -10.67 -0.59 -46.94
N ASP A 683 -10.86 -1.77 -46.34
CA ASP A 683 -10.60 -2.00 -44.92
C ASP A 683 -9.13 -1.71 -44.59
N VAL A 684 -8.91 -0.93 -43.54
CA VAL A 684 -7.59 -0.53 -43.02
C VAL A 684 -7.29 -1.25 -41.72
N ASP A 685 -8.24 -1.26 -40.79
CA ASP A 685 -8.16 -2.01 -39.53
C ASP A 685 -9.60 -2.40 -39.10
N SER A 686 -9.73 -3.42 -38.28
CA SER A 686 -10.99 -3.85 -37.71
C SER A 686 -10.79 -4.56 -36.36
N VAL A 687 -11.70 -4.30 -35.42
CA VAL A 687 -11.75 -4.98 -34.12
C VAL A 687 -12.99 -5.84 -34.07
N VAL A 688 -12.87 -7.10 -33.66
CA VAL A 688 -14.01 -8.00 -33.45
C VAL A 688 -13.93 -8.57 -32.04
N TYR A 689 -15.05 -8.65 -31.34
CA TYR A 689 -15.09 -9.16 -29.96
C TYR A 689 -16.37 -9.95 -29.66
N GLY A 690 -16.32 -10.77 -28.60
CA GLY A 690 -17.44 -11.59 -28.14
C GLY A 690 -18.00 -12.50 -29.24
N THR A 691 -19.31 -12.43 -29.47
CA THR A 691 -20.01 -13.14 -30.56
C THR A 691 -19.87 -12.52 -31.95
N GLY A 692 -19.12 -11.41 -32.10
CA GLY A 692 -18.93 -10.71 -33.37
C GLY A 692 -18.18 -11.55 -34.40
N VAL A 693 -18.45 -11.30 -35.69
CA VAL A 693 -17.78 -11.96 -36.82
C VAL A 693 -17.52 -10.97 -37.95
N TYR A 694 -16.27 -10.84 -38.38
CA TYR A 694 -15.90 -10.07 -39.57
C TYR A 694 -14.71 -10.70 -40.31
N GLY A 695 -14.88 -10.98 -41.59
CA GLY A 695 -13.81 -11.50 -42.44
C GLY A 695 -13.16 -12.78 -41.89
N LYS A 696 -11.83 -12.74 -41.73
CA LYS A 696 -11.01 -13.80 -41.12
C LYS A 696 -10.47 -13.42 -39.74
N ILE A 697 -10.94 -12.31 -39.18
CA ILE A 697 -10.45 -11.76 -37.92
C ILE A 697 -10.89 -12.68 -36.78
N ILE A 698 -9.94 -13.02 -35.91
CA ILE A 698 -10.24 -13.82 -34.72
C ILE A 698 -10.76 -12.86 -33.63
N PRO A 699 -11.98 -13.06 -33.10
CA PRO A 699 -12.54 -12.14 -32.13
C PRO A 699 -11.83 -12.23 -30.78
N HIS A 700 -11.65 -11.09 -30.11
CA HIS A 700 -11.35 -11.06 -28.69
C HIS A 700 -12.49 -11.79 -27.93
N PRO A 701 -12.23 -12.63 -26.93
CA PRO A 701 -13.28 -13.40 -26.24
C PRO A 701 -14.37 -12.54 -25.57
N GLY A 702 -14.16 -11.23 -25.45
CA GLY A 702 -15.06 -10.29 -24.79
C GLY A 702 -14.84 -10.31 -23.29
N GLY A 703 -15.92 -10.15 -22.51
CA GLY A 703 -15.88 -10.27 -21.05
C GLY A 703 -15.46 -9.00 -20.31
N ALA A 704 -15.58 -7.82 -20.93
CA ALA A 704 -15.39 -6.56 -20.23
C ALA A 704 -16.51 -6.35 -19.20
N ASP A 705 -16.13 -5.97 -17.98
CA ASP A 705 -17.06 -5.43 -16.99
C ASP A 705 -17.40 -3.97 -17.32
N TYR A 706 -18.44 -3.43 -16.66
CA TYR A 706 -18.85 -2.04 -16.86
C TYR A 706 -17.69 -1.06 -16.61
N GLY A 707 -17.38 -0.23 -17.61
CA GLY A 707 -16.30 0.76 -17.57
C GLY A 707 -14.94 0.25 -18.02
N TRP A 708 -14.83 -1.01 -18.45
CA TRP A 708 -13.64 -1.56 -19.07
C TRP A 708 -13.70 -1.41 -20.60
N SER A 709 -12.54 -1.18 -21.23
CA SER A 709 -12.37 -1.10 -22.68
C SER A 709 -11.53 -2.27 -23.20
N LEU A 710 -11.52 -2.46 -24.53
CA LEU A 710 -10.53 -3.27 -25.23
C LEU A 710 -9.41 -2.35 -25.71
N GLU A 711 -8.20 -2.52 -25.21
CA GLU A 711 -7.02 -1.74 -25.60
C GLU A 711 -6.03 -2.61 -26.39
N ARG A 712 -5.58 -2.11 -27.54
CA ARG A 712 -4.59 -2.76 -28.40
C ARG A 712 -3.21 -2.73 -27.74
N ARG A 713 -2.57 -3.89 -27.56
CA ARG A 713 -1.25 -4.01 -26.95
C ARG A 713 -0.33 -5.00 -27.68
N PRO A 714 0.84 -4.55 -28.19
CA PRO A 714 1.31 -3.17 -28.23
C PRO A 714 0.50 -2.32 -29.24
N PRO A 715 0.42 -0.99 -29.05
CA PRO A 715 -0.50 -0.11 -29.80
C PRO A 715 -0.14 0.05 -31.28
N TYR A 716 1.02 -0.41 -31.72
CA TYR A 716 1.51 -0.31 -33.10
C TYR A 716 1.49 -1.65 -33.84
N TYR A 717 0.74 -2.62 -33.33
CA TYR A 717 0.79 -3.99 -33.76
C TYR A 717 -0.60 -4.56 -34.05
N ASP A 718 -0.75 -5.23 -35.18
CA ASP A 718 -2.00 -5.81 -35.63
C ASP A 718 -1.75 -7.09 -36.44
N ASN A 719 -2.34 -8.20 -36.01
CA ASN A 719 -2.22 -9.51 -36.62
C ASN A 719 -3.56 -10.05 -37.17
N ASP A 720 -4.61 -9.23 -37.18
CA ASP A 720 -5.99 -9.68 -37.40
C ASP A 720 -6.45 -10.75 -36.38
N ASP A 721 -5.83 -10.80 -35.18
CA ASP A 721 -6.22 -11.69 -34.08
C ASP A 721 -6.49 -10.86 -32.84
N CYS A 722 -7.71 -10.35 -32.71
CA CYS A 722 -8.11 -9.50 -31.60
C CYS A 722 -8.00 -10.20 -30.23
N SER A 723 -7.93 -11.54 -30.17
CA SER A 723 -7.68 -12.25 -28.91
C SER A 723 -6.24 -12.11 -28.40
N GLN A 724 -5.32 -11.71 -29.28
CA GLN A 724 -3.92 -11.43 -28.96
C GLN A 724 -3.60 -9.93 -29.05
N ASP A 725 -4.23 -9.23 -29.98
CA ASP A 725 -3.94 -7.83 -30.25
C ASP A 725 -4.56 -6.89 -29.20
N PHE A 726 -5.63 -7.32 -28.51
CA PHE A 726 -6.34 -6.52 -27.51
C PHE A 726 -6.33 -7.15 -26.12
N THR A 727 -6.31 -6.30 -25.09
CA THR A 727 -6.42 -6.65 -23.68
C THR A 727 -7.53 -5.86 -23.00
N LEU A 728 -8.11 -6.39 -21.94
CA LEU A 728 -9.10 -5.68 -21.13
C LEU A 728 -8.42 -4.60 -20.29
N ARG A 729 -8.89 -3.35 -20.38
CA ARG A 729 -8.28 -2.19 -19.72
C ARG A 729 -9.26 -1.51 -18.76
N TYR A 730 -8.81 -1.30 -17.51
CA TYR A 730 -9.49 -0.47 -16.52
C TYR A 730 -8.49 0.34 -15.66
N PRO A 731 -8.77 1.63 -15.37
CA PRO A 731 -9.77 2.44 -16.07
C PRO A 731 -9.41 2.56 -17.56
N ALA A 732 -10.40 2.77 -18.43
CA ALA A 732 -10.17 3.05 -19.84
C ALA A 732 -9.37 4.35 -20.04
N THR A 733 -8.62 4.45 -21.14
CA THR A 733 -7.55 5.44 -21.34
C THR A 733 -7.72 6.33 -22.57
N PRO A 734 -8.91 6.92 -22.80
CA PRO A 734 -9.19 7.69 -24.02
C PRO A 734 -8.24 8.88 -24.17
N GLY A 735 -7.64 8.97 -25.36
CA GLY A 735 -6.69 10.02 -25.74
C GLY A 735 -5.25 9.73 -25.30
N SER A 736 -4.95 8.54 -24.79
CA SER A 736 -3.62 8.19 -24.29
C SER A 736 -3.17 6.80 -24.75
N ILE A 737 -1.92 6.72 -25.21
CA ILE A 737 -1.31 5.46 -25.64
C ILE A 737 -0.41 4.93 -24.54
N SER A 738 -0.66 3.71 -24.10
CA SER A 738 0.23 2.96 -23.21
C SER A 738 1.60 2.80 -23.85
N ALA A 739 2.68 3.22 -23.16
CA ALA A 739 4.04 2.98 -23.63
C ALA A 739 4.28 1.46 -23.72
N ALA A 740 4.89 1.00 -24.80
CA ALA A 740 5.33 -0.40 -24.89
C ALA A 740 6.37 -0.67 -23.78
N GLU A 741 6.06 -1.64 -22.91
CA GLU A 741 6.94 -2.15 -21.86
C GLU A 741 8.20 -2.83 -22.43
#